data_AF-A0A4R8QUG0-F1
#
_entry.id   AF-A0A4R8QUG0-F1
#
_cell.length_a   1.000
_cell.length_b   1.000
_cell.length_c   1.000
_cell.angle_alpha   90.00
_cell.angle_beta   90.00
_cell.angle_gamma   90.00
#
_symmetry.space_group_name_H-M   'P 1'
#
loop_
_entity.id
_entity.type
_entity.pdbx_description
1 polymer ?
#
loop_
_entity_poly.entity_id
_entity_poly.type
_entity_poly.pdbx_seq_one_letter_code
_entity_poly.pdbx_strand_id
1 'polypeptide(L)'
;MLFSTDPNGLMALVLLGAGSAAAQSTGRPGHGLIGYGITMYQPACAHACRSSLPRSSIPCDVHLHGHHSSSVSAECLAESEAYLLSAAWCFHAKCAVEKVPTSRLERFWEEDLVGRELGQPMPMWTYQESLANVTRNPPTTEIGEEESFNRTVVVNDEEYVANWNGNSAFENVEIHHQQFSLILLSTCLAIPVALSLLRFLPFPASITTRIHAYIIDPPVFSKYHAVPVLGLGLVPTRGQAFFILYIIAINIIFAAAGYKSLRPNSWFSTSQYQEIFNYVANRTGMLSFANLPLVVLYAGRNNVLLWLTNWSHSTFLLLHRWIAFVCVLQAVIHSAMWLHIHAAWEGDHAEVSKIPYWYWGIIGTLSLVLLIPFSLLPLRQKVYEFFHATHILFAILSVVGCWYHIIYRYNRQWGYENWVIVAAVIWAFDWVIRGVRLLRRGVRRAFITRIDDDYIRVDVPGIDCHGHAYAYFPTLTWRIWESHPLSIAGVADLHEGNAHETVVPRSFEAQEKTQTVTNVNTAGSSSPSPLASATRANGISFFVRIGKGTTRLLAQKSSVASGIPVLLEAYSGESRLYEDPARGVPTAEFPNIVFIAGGVGITAILPKMGLSSSLCKSLGAKKLYWGIKMLSTARIATRQAAVRRAAALPVTAARAGSTWANVAQGPPDVSITEAFKADKFEQKINLGVGAYRDDQGKPYVLPSVRAAEQKVVEAKLNKEYAGITGVPEFTKAAAVLAYGADSSALDRLAITQSISGTGALRIGGAFLARFFPGAKNIYIPTPSWANHGAVFTDSGLAVKKYRYYDQKTIGLDFEGMLADIKAAPKNSIFLFHACAHNPTGVDPTPEQWREISDAVKAAGHYSFFDMAYQGFASGNTDTDAFAVRHFVKEGHNVALAQSFAKNMGLYGERVGAFSIVAEDAAERKRLDSQVKILVRPLYSNPPVHGARIASAILNDAALNQQWLGEVKGMADRIITMRALLKENLEKLGSAHDWSHITSQIGMFAYTGLTPEQMDTLAKEHSVYATRDGRISVAGITSGNVGRLAEAIYKVKG
;
A
#
# COMPACT_ATOMS: atom_id res chain seq x y z
N MET A 1 -39.76 -23.48 -23.88
CA MET A 1 -39.76 -22.69 -25.13
C MET A 1 -38.78 -21.53 -25.01
N LEU A 2 -37.53 -21.83 -24.66
CA LEU A 2 -36.41 -20.90 -24.52
C LEU A 2 -35.39 -21.35 -25.56
N PHE A 3 -34.85 -20.44 -26.37
CA PHE A 3 -34.03 -20.62 -27.59
C PHE A 3 -34.81 -20.33 -28.88
N SER A 4 -35.12 -19.05 -29.10
CA SER A 4 -35.35 -18.48 -30.43
C SER A 4 -34.44 -17.25 -30.56
N THR A 5 -33.78 -17.22 -31.70
CA THR A 5 -32.69 -16.36 -32.17
C THR A 5 -33.17 -14.93 -32.43
N ASP A 6 -32.85 -13.98 -31.56
CA ASP A 6 -32.55 -12.62 -32.02
C ASP A 6 -31.68 -11.82 -31.01
N PRO A 7 -30.38 -11.61 -31.26
CA PRO A 7 -29.46 -10.94 -30.33
C PRO A 7 -29.21 -9.47 -30.70
N ASN A 8 -30.24 -8.67 -31.02
CA ASN A 8 -30.02 -7.36 -31.68
C ASN A 8 -29.78 -6.13 -30.78
N GLY A 9 -29.67 -6.28 -29.47
CA GLY A 9 -29.43 -5.12 -28.57
C GLY A 9 -27.97 -4.93 -28.16
N LEU A 10 -27.33 -5.98 -27.64
CA LEU A 10 -26.00 -5.91 -27.03
C LEU A 10 -24.86 -6.25 -28.01
N MET A 11 -25.18 -7.02 -29.05
CA MET A 11 -24.25 -7.37 -30.13
C MET A 11 -23.87 -6.15 -30.97
N ALA A 12 -24.73 -5.12 -31.01
CA ALA A 12 -24.51 -3.87 -31.74
C ALA A 12 -23.25 -3.10 -31.31
N LEU A 13 -22.81 -3.17 -30.05
CA LEU A 13 -21.64 -2.41 -29.59
C LEU A 13 -20.31 -3.09 -29.95
N VAL A 14 -20.29 -4.42 -30.01
CA VAL A 14 -19.16 -5.21 -30.54
C VAL A 14 -19.14 -5.14 -32.07
N LEU A 15 -20.32 -5.18 -32.70
CA LEU A 15 -20.50 -5.02 -34.15
C LEU A 15 -20.24 -3.58 -34.64
N LEU A 16 -20.39 -2.53 -33.84
CA LEU A 16 -20.05 -1.17 -34.25
C LEU A 16 -18.53 -0.94 -34.36
N GLY A 17 -17.72 -1.64 -33.56
CA GLY A 17 -16.26 -1.62 -33.67
C GLY A 17 -15.72 -2.63 -34.69
N ALA A 18 -16.33 -3.82 -34.76
CA ALA A 18 -15.95 -4.89 -35.71
C ALA A 18 -16.53 -4.69 -37.12
N GLY A 19 -17.64 -3.95 -37.26
CA GLY A 19 -18.32 -3.69 -38.54
C GLY A 19 -17.61 -2.67 -39.43
N SER A 20 -16.62 -1.94 -38.89
CA SER A 20 -15.79 -0.99 -39.64
C SER A 20 -14.40 -1.53 -40.02
N ALA A 21 -13.98 -2.65 -39.45
CA ALA A 21 -12.70 -3.27 -39.77
C ALA A 21 -12.91 -4.32 -40.86
N ALA A 22 -12.45 -4.03 -42.08
CA ALA A 22 -12.43 -4.99 -43.17
C ALA A 22 -11.43 -6.12 -42.83
N ALA A 23 -11.92 -7.20 -42.24
CA ALA A 23 -11.19 -8.46 -42.22
C ALA A 23 -11.22 -9.06 -43.63
N GLN A 24 -10.23 -9.85 -43.98
CA GLN A 24 -10.26 -10.61 -45.23
C GLN A 24 -10.71 -12.05 -44.92
N SER A 25 -11.82 -12.48 -45.50
CA SER A 25 -12.21 -13.89 -45.55
C SER A 25 -11.85 -14.39 -46.94
N THR A 26 -10.95 -15.36 -47.02
CA THR A 26 -10.39 -15.86 -48.29
C THR A 26 -9.88 -14.73 -49.21
N GLY A 27 -9.19 -13.75 -48.62
CA GLY A 27 -8.63 -12.57 -49.30
C GLY A 27 -9.65 -11.55 -49.83
N ARG A 28 -10.95 -11.78 -49.60
CA ARG A 28 -12.05 -10.87 -49.93
C ARG A 28 -12.58 -10.16 -48.68
N PRO A 29 -13.19 -8.97 -48.80
CA PRO A 29 -13.75 -8.25 -47.65
C PRO A 29 -14.83 -9.08 -46.93
N GLY A 30 -14.51 -9.54 -45.71
CA GLY A 30 -15.42 -10.20 -44.78
C GLY A 30 -15.63 -9.32 -43.55
N HIS A 31 -16.82 -9.35 -42.97
CA HIS A 31 -17.17 -8.50 -41.81
C HIS A 31 -17.62 -9.40 -40.67
N GLY A 32 -17.02 -9.25 -39.49
CA GLY A 32 -17.38 -10.02 -38.29
C GLY A 32 -16.24 -10.88 -37.74
N LEU A 33 -16.59 -12.07 -37.24
CA LEU A 33 -15.67 -13.03 -36.60
C LEU A 33 -15.87 -14.42 -37.24
N ILE A 34 -14.91 -15.32 -37.05
CA ILE A 34 -15.04 -16.72 -37.51
C ILE A 34 -16.31 -17.36 -36.91
N GLY A 35 -17.19 -17.88 -37.76
CA GLY A 35 -18.51 -18.41 -37.38
C GLY A 35 -19.62 -17.36 -37.27
N TYR A 36 -19.30 -16.08 -37.42
CA TYR A 36 -20.21 -14.93 -37.30
C TYR A 36 -19.89 -13.88 -38.37
N GLY A 37 -20.22 -14.19 -39.63
CA GLY A 37 -19.96 -13.32 -40.79
C GLY A 37 -18.66 -13.62 -41.54
N ILE A 38 -17.73 -14.36 -40.93
CA ILE A 38 -16.51 -14.89 -41.57
C ILE A 38 -16.54 -16.42 -41.53
N THR A 39 -16.25 -17.05 -42.66
CA THR A 39 -16.03 -18.51 -42.77
C THR A 39 -14.61 -18.80 -43.25
N MET A 40 -14.08 -19.98 -42.90
CA MET A 40 -12.70 -20.37 -43.25
C MET A 40 -12.67 -21.49 -44.30
N TYR A 41 -13.41 -22.57 -44.06
CA TYR A 41 -13.38 -23.79 -44.87
C TYR A 41 -14.79 -24.26 -45.22
N GLN A 42 -15.68 -23.33 -45.61
CA GLN A 42 -17.05 -23.62 -45.99
C GLN A 42 -17.34 -23.32 -47.47
N PRO A 43 -17.82 -24.29 -48.28
CA PRO A 43 -18.20 -25.66 -47.90
C PRO A 43 -16.99 -26.59 -47.73
N ALA A 44 -17.03 -27.44 -46.70
CA ALA A 44 -15.90 -28.29 -46.30
C ALA A 44 -15.46 -29.27 -47.40
N CYS A 45 -16.41 -29.88 -48.11
CA CYS A 45 -16.12 -30.76 -49.25
C CYS A 45 -15.31 -30.08 -50.37
N ALA A 46 -15.62 -28.84 -50.71
CA ALA A 46 -14.97 -28.14 -51.82
C ALA A 46 -13.53 -27.75 -51.45
N HIS A 47 -13.33 -27.29 -50.21
CA HIS A 47 -12.00 -27.05 -49.67
C HIS A 47 -11.17 -28.34 -49.55
N ALA A 48 -11.80 -29.45 -49.12
CA ALA A 48 -11.13 -30.75 -49.07
C ALA A 48 -10.72 -31.22 -50.47
N CYS A 49 -11.63 -31.21 -51.44
CA CYS A 49 -11.33 -31.51 -52.85
C CYS A 49 -10.17 -30.65 -53.39
N ARG A 50 -10.17 -29.35 -53.11
CA ARG A 50 -9.08 -28.45 -53.51
C ARG A 50 -7.75 -28.80 -52.85
N SER A 51 -7.76 -29.18 -51.58
CA SER A 51 -6.55 -29.54 -50.82
C SER A 51 -5.99 -30.91 -51.21
N SER A 52 -6.83 -31.83 -51.65
CA SER A 52 -6.45 -33.21 -52.02
C SER A 52 -6.05 -33.38 -53.48
N LEU A 53 -5.98 -32.28 -54.24
CA LEU A 53 -5.44 -32.29 -55.60
C LEU A 53 -3.95 -31.89 -55.54
N PRO A 54 -3.04 -32.61 -56.20
CA PRO A 54 -1.59 -32.38 -56.13
C PRO A 54 -1.18 -31.18 -56.99
N ARG A 55 -1.56 -29.98 -56.56
CA ARG A 55 -1.38 -28.72 -57.31
C ARG A 55 0.09 -28.44 -57.64
N SER A 56 1.03 -28.87 -56.80
CA SER A 56 2.47 -28.69 -57.03
C SER A 56 3.02 -29.48 -58.21
N SER A 57 2.31 -30.50 -58.69
CA SER A 57 2.73 -31.38 -59.79
C SER A 57 2.14 -30.97 -61.15
N ILE A 58 1.42 -29.83 -61.21
CA ILE A 58 0.86 -29.30 -62.46
C ILE A 58 2.01 -28.71 -63.29
N PRO A 59 2.11 -29.05 -64.59
CA PRO A 59 3.16 -28.52 -65.47
C PRO A 59 2.88 -27.05 -65.82
N CYS A 60 3.50 -26.13 -65.07
CA CYS A 60 3.35 -24.67 -65.24
C CYS A 60 4.72 -23.99 -65.38
N ASP A 61 4.82 -22.98 -66.25
CA ASP A 61 6.07 -22.24 -66.49
C ASP A 61 6.41 -21.19 -65.41
N VAL A 62 5.50 -20.91 -64.45
CA VAL A 62 5.65 -19.82 -63.47
C VAL A 62 5.48 -20.33 -62.03
N HIS A 63 6.61 -20.53 -61.33
CA HIS A 63 6.64 -20.74 -59.87
C HIS A 63 7.00 -19.43 -59.15
N LEU A 64 6.24 -19.05 -58.12
CA LEU A 64 6.51 -17.85 -57.32
C LEU A 64 7.63 -18.10 -56.30
N HIS A 65 8.66 -17.23 -56.29
CA HIS A 65 9.71 -17.25 -55.28
C HIS A 65 9.22 -16.67 -53.95
N GLY A 66 9.00 -17.53 -52.96
CA GLY A 66 8.74 -17.13 -51.57
C GLY A 66 8.90 -18.30 -50.61
N HIS A 67 9.58 -18.07 -49.48
CA HIS A 67 9.87 -19.10 -48.49
C HIS A 67 8.57 -19.70 -47.92
N HIS A 68 8.32 -20.97 -48.25
CA HIS A 68 7.29 -21.92 -47.76
C HIS A 68 6.13 -22.36 -48.68
N SER A 69 6.16 -22.19 -50.01
CA SER A 69 5.26 -23.02 -50.84
C SER A 69 5.76 -23.36 -52.23
N SER A 70 5.63 -24.65 -52.55
CA SER A 70 5.44 -25.23 -53.89
C SER A 70 4.15 -24.74 -54.56
N SER A 71 3.87 -23.43 -54.51
CA SER A 71 2.62 -22.85 -55.01
C SER A 71 2.69 -22.62 -56.52
N VAL A 72 1.74 -23.22 -57.21
CA VAL A 72 1.41 -22.91 -58.61
C VAL A 72 0.58 -21.62 -58.64
N SER A 73 0.83 -20.77 -59.64
CA SER A 73 0.13 -19.49 -59.80
C SER A 73 -1.37 -19.68 -60.05
N ALA A 74 -2.19 -18.69 -59.66
CA ALA A 74 -3.64 -18.74 -59.88
C ALA A 74 -3.97 -18.77 -61.39
N GLU A 75 -3.15 -18.13 -62.21
CA GLU A 75 -3.23 -18.13 -63.67
C GLU A 75 -3.11 -19.55 -64.22
N CYS A 76 -2.09 -20.31 -63.78
CA CYS A 76 -1.92 -21.67 -64.29
C CYS A 76 -3.05 -22.60 -63.85
N LEU A 77 -3.54 -22.44 -62.61
CA LEU A 77 -4.69 -23.22 -62.14
C LEU A 77 -5.99 -22.88 -62.89
N ALA A 78 -6.17 -21.62 -63.28
CA ALA A 78 -7.34 -21.16 -64.01
C ALA A 78 -7.40 -21.68 -65.46
N GLU A 79 -6.25 -21.90 -66.10
CA GLU A 79 -6.16 -22.40 -67.49
C GLU A 79 -5.98 -23.92 -67.58
N SER A 80 -5.67 -24.60 -66.47
CA SER A 80 -5.39 -26.04 -66.45
C SER A 80 -6.67 -26.90 -66.53
N GLU A 81 -6.94 -27.46 -67.71
CA GLU A 81 -8.04 -28.42 -67.96
C GLU A 81 -8.01 -29.61 -66.97
N ALA A 82 -6.86 -30.24 -66.76
CA ALA A 82 -6.71 -31.40 -65.86
C ALA A 82 -7.16 -31.08 -64.43
N TYR A 83 -6.74 -29.92 -63.91
CA TYR A 83 -7.14 -29.42 -62.59
C TYR A 83 -8.64 -29.13 -62.49
N LEU A 84 -9.19 -28.37 -63.44
CA LEU A 84 -10.60 -27.98 -63.41
C LEU A 84 -11.52 -29.22 -63.55
N LEU A 85 -11.25 -30.13 -64.49
CA LEU A 85 -12.10 -31.33 -64.65
C LEU A 85 -12.04 -32.25 -63.41
N SER A 86 -10.85 -32.42 -62.81
CA SER A 86 -10.67 -33.25 -61.61
C SER A 86 -11.38 -32.63 -60.39
N ALA A 87 -11.28 -31.30 -60.23
CA ALA A 87 -11.99 -30.57 -59.17
C ALA A 87 -13.52 -30.66 -59.35
N ALA A 88 -14.03 -30.51 -60.57
CA ALA A 88 -15.46 -30.60 -60.86
C ALA A 88 -16.01 -31.99 -60.53
N TRP A 89 -15.28 -33.04 -60.91
CA TRP A 89 -15.64 -34.42 -60.58
C TRP A 89 -15.64 -34.66 -59.07
N CYS A 90 -14.61 -34.17 -58.35
CA CYS A 90 -14.57 -34.29 -56.89
C CYS A 90 -15.76 -33.57 -56.22
N PHE A 91 -16.09 -32.34 -56.66
CA PHE A 91 -17.23 -31.60 -56.12
C PHE A 91 -18.54 -32.37 -56.34
N HIS A 92 -18.74 -32.91 -57.54
CA HIS A 92 -19.92 -33.71 -57.86
C HIS A 92 -20.02 -34.96 -56.96
N ALA A 93 -18.93 -35.72 -56.83
CA ALA A 93 -18.94 -36.96 -56.06
C ALA A 93 -19.04 -36.72 -54.54
N LYS A 94 -18.33 -35.73 -54.02
CA LYS A 94 -18.15 -35.54 -52.57
C LYS A 94 -19.12 -34.51 -51.98
N CYS A 95 -19.36 -33.38 -52.64
CA CYS A 95 -20.25 -32.34 -52.11
C CYS A 95 -21.74 -32.69 -52.22
N ALA A 96 -22.11 -33.62 -53.11
CA ALA A 96 -23.47 -34.14 -53.19
C ALA A 96 -23.88 -34.83 -51.87
N VAL A 97 -22.95 -35.49 -51.18
CA VAL A 97 -23.17 -36.14 -49.89
C VAL A 97 -23.54 -35.12 -48.80
N GLU A 98 -22.88 -33.96 -48.82
CA GLU A 98 -23.15 -32.85 -47.89
C GLU A 98 -24.36 -31.99 -48.28
N LYS A 99 -25.03 -32.29 -49.40
CA LYS A 99 -26.16 -31.54 -49.94
C LYS A 99 -25.87 -30.04 -50.12
N VAL A 100 -24.65 -29.71 -50.52
CA VAL A 100 -24.25 -28.31 -50.76
C VAL A 100 -24.99 -27.77 -51.98
N PRO A 101 -25.69 -26.62 -51.89
CA PRO A 101 -26.37 -26.04 -53.04
C PRO A 101 -25.39 -25.70 -54.16
N THR A 102 -25.77 -25.98 -55.40
CA THR A 102 -24.94 -25.70 -56.60
C THR A 102 -24.48 -24.25 -56.65
N SER A 103 -25.33 -23.29 -56.28
CA SER A 103 -24.96 -21.87 -56.25
C SER A 103 -23.76 -21.57 -55.33
N ARG A 104 -23.59 -22.32 -54.24
CA ARG A 104 -22.47 -22.16 -53.32
C ARG A 104 -21.19 -22.80 -53.87
N LEU A 105 -21.33 -23.88 -54.64
CA LEU A 105 -20.21 -24.53 -55.34
C LEU A 105 -19.72 -23.66 -56.50
N GLU A 106 -20.62 -23.08 -57.31
CA GLU A 106 -20.27 -22.11 -58.36
C GLU A 106 -19.54 -20.91 -57.77
N ARG A 107 -20.05 -20.36 -56.67
CA ARG A 107 -19.37 -19.26 -55.98
C ARG A 107 -17.96 -19.65 -55.52
N PHE A 108 -17.80 -20.80 -54.89
CA PHE A 108 -16.49 -21.31 -54.49
C PHE A 108 -15.57 -21.54 -55.69
N TRP A 109 -16.12 -22.01 -56.81
CA TRP A 109 -15.41 -22.25 -58.06
C TRP A 109 -14.75 -20.98 -58.58
N GLU A 110 -15.52 -19.90 -58.66
CA GLU A 110 -15.04 -18.59 -59.12
C GLU A 110 -14.12 -17.93 -58.08
N GLU A 111 -14.47 -18.03 -56.81
CA GLU A 111 -13.83 -17.26 -55.75
C GLU A 111 -12.58 -17.94 -55.17
N ASP A 112 -12.58 -19.25 -54.94
CA ASP A 112 -11.62 -19.87 -54.02
C ASP A 112 -10.87 -21.08 -54.60
N LEU A 113 -11.29 -21.61 -55.75
CA LEU A 113 -10.69 -22.80 -56.35
C LEU A 113 -9.22 -22.56 -56.74
N VAL A 114 -8.98 -21.56 -57.59
CA VAL A 114 -7.64 -21.30 -58.17
C VAL A 114 -6.75 -20.45 -57.26
N GLY A 115 -7.34 -19.66 -56.38
CA GLY A 115 -6.62 -18.73 -55.50
C GLY A 115 -7.56 -18.09 -54.50
N ARG A 116 -7.03 -17.16 -53.69
CA ARG A 116 -7.80 -16.37 -52.72
C ARG A 116 -7.55 -14.87 -52.87
N GLU A 117 -6.94 -14.41 -53.95
CA GLU A 117 -6.58 -13.00 -54.09
C GLU A 117 -7.70 -12.20 -54.77
N LEU A 118 -7.82 -10.92 -54.40
CA LEU A 118 -8.78 -10.01 -55.03
C LEU A 118 -8.30 -9.68 -56.46
N GLY A 119 -9.13 -9.98 -57.46
CA GLY A 119 -8.78 -9.74 -58.87
C GLY A 119 -7.96 -10.86 -59.52
N GLN A 120 -7.90 -12.04 -58.91
CA GLN A 120 -7.32 -13.25 -59.53
C GLN A 120 -8.08 -13.67 -60.81
N PRO A 121 -7.43 -14.40 -61.74
CA PRO A 121 -8.07 -14.90 -62.95
C PRO A 121 -9.23 -15.86 -62.63
N MET A 122 -10.29 -15.78 -63.44
CA MET A 122 -11.41 -16.72 -63.35
C MET A 122 -11.02 -18.04 -64.03
N PRO A 123 -11.47 -19.20 -63.52
CA PRO A 123 -11.33 -20.47 -64.22
C PRO A 123 -11.85 -20.37 -65.67
N MET A 124 -11.13 -20.99 -66.62
CA MET A 124 -11.49 -21.01 -68.05
C MET A 124 -12.92 -21.50 -68.29
N TRP A 125 -13.39 -22.43 -67.47
CA TRP A 125 -14.74 -23.00 -67.53
C TRP A 125 -15.46 -22.82 -66.20
N THR A 126 -16.77 -22.60 -66.28
CA THR A 126 -17.66 -22.64 -65.12
C THR A 126 -17.69 -24.05 -64.49
N TYR A 127 -18.21 -24.16 -63.26
CA TYR A 127 -18.34 -25.48 -62.63
C TYR A 127 -19.30 -26.38 -63.42
N GLN A 128 -20.41 -25.85 -63.95
CA GLN A 128 -21.31 -26.61 -64.82
C GLN A 128 -20.63 -27.09 -66.12
N GLU A 129 -19.88 -26.24 -66.81
CA GLU A 129 -19.19 -26.62 -68.06
C GLU A 129 -18.12 -27.68 -67.81
N SER A 130 -17.34 -27.50 -66.75
CA SER A 130 -16.32 -28.47 -66.32
C SER A 130 -16.97 -29.81 -65.95
N LEU A 131 -18.09 -29.77 -65.21
CA LEU A 131 -18.84 -30.96 -64.85
C LEU A 131 -19.44 -31.66 -66.07
N ALA A 132 -20.03 -30.92 -67.00
CA ALA A 132 -20.59 -31.46 -68.23
C ALA A 132 -19.51 -32.12 -69.12
N ASN A 133 -18.32 -31.54 -69.16
CA ASN A 133 -17.18 -32.09 -69.91
C ASN A 133 -16.65 -33.38 -69.27
N VAL A 134 -16.40 -33.37 -67.96
CA VAL A 134 -15.86 -34.56 -67.27
C VAL A 134 -16.88 -35.70 -67.20
N THR A 135 -18.18 -35.41 -67.11
CA THR A 135 -19.22 -36.46 -67.05
C THR A 135 -19.30 -37.29 -68.34
N ARG A 136 -18.81 -36.76 -69.48
CA ARG A 136 -18.72 -37.52 -70.73
C ARG A 136 -17.70 -38.66 -70.64
N ASN A 137 -16.58 -38.44 -69.92
CA ASN A 137 -15.52 -39.42 -69.68
C ASN A 137 -15.05 -39.32 -68.22
N PRO A 138 -15.78 -39.91 -67.27
CA PRO A 138 -15.43 -39.83 -65.86
C PRO A 138 -14.05 -40.43 -65.57
N PRO A 139 -13.21 -39.79 -64.76
CA PRO A 139 -11.93 -40.35 -64.36
C PRO A 139 -12.16 -41.58 -63.46
N THR A 140 -11.32 -42.59 -63.61
CA THR A 140 -11.37 -43.84 -62.82
C THR A 140 -10.08 -44.14 -62.07
N THR A 141 -9.01 -43.39 -62.34
CA THR A 141 -7.68 -43.62 -61.76
C THR A 141 -7.20 -42.41 -60.98
N GLU A 142 -6.51 -42.69 -59.89
CA GLU A 142 -5.76 -41.71 -59.11
C GLU A 142 -4.44 -41.36 -59.83
N ILE A 143 -3.74 -40.36 -59.31
CA ILE A 143 -2.41 -39.94 -59.77
C ILE A 143 -1.33 -40.55 -58.87
N GLY A 144 -0.23 -41.03 -59.45
CA GLY A 144 0.90 -41.54 -58.67
C GLY A 144 1.71 -40.42 -58.00
N GLU A 145 2.43 -40.72 -56.91
CA GLU A 145 3.18 -39.74 -56.10
C GLU A 145 4.20 -38.90 -56.90
N GLU A 146 4.78 -39.44 -57.99
CA GLU A 146 5.76 -38.77 -58.85
C GLU A 146 5.22 -38.44 -60.26
N GLU A 147 3.93 -38.64 -60.51
CA GLU A 147 3.31 -38.38 -61.81
C GLU A 147 2.97 -36.90 -61.99
N SER A 148 3.25 -36.33 -63.17
CA SER A 148 2.85 -34.96 -63.51
C SER A 148 1.33 -34.85 -63.63
N PHE A 149 0.72 -33.84 -63.02
CA PHE A 149 -0.72 -33.64 -63.04
C PHE A 149 -1.19 -32.94 -64.33
N ASN A 150 -1.24 -33.71 -65.42
CA ASN A 150 -1.59 -33.26 -66.78
C ASN A 150 -2.85 -33.91 -67.37
N ARG A 151 -3.51 -34.79 -66.61
CA ARG A 151 -4.74 -35.51 -66.99
C ARG A 151 -5.80 -35.39 -65.91
N THR A 152 -7.05 -35.66 -66.25
CA THR A 152 -8.15 -35.71 -65.27
C THR A 152 -8.01 -36.95 -64.38
N VAL A 153 -8.11 -36.79 -63.07
CA VAL A 153 -7.89 -37.87 -62.07
C VAL A 153 -8.98 -37.89 -61.00
N VAL A 154 -9.09 -39.03 -60.32
CA VAL A 154 -9.92 -39.19 -59.12
C VAL A 154 -9.10 -38.75 -57.90
N VAL A 155 -9.73 -38.03 -56.98
CA VAL A 155 -9.13 -37.66 -55.69
C VAL A 155 -9.09 -38.89 -54.78
N ASN A 156 -7.93 -39.15 -54.16
CA ASN A 156 -7.77 -40.25 -53.20
C ASN A 156 -8.69 -40.06 -51.99
N ASP A 157 -9.43 -41.12 -51.63
CA ASP A 157 -10.45 -41.05 -50.58
C ASP A 157 -9.87 -40.85 -49.17
N GLU A 158 -8.71 -41.44 -48.87
CA GLU A 158 -8.05 -41.27 -47.57
C GLU A 158 -7.53 -39.84 -47.40
N GLU A 159 -6.91 -39.29 -48.46
CA GLU A 159 -6.43 -37.92 -48.50
C GLU A 159 -7.59 -36.92 -48.42
N TYR A 160 -8.69 -37.18 -49.14
CA TYR A 160 -9.92 -36.38 -49.04
C TYR A 160 -10.46 -36.36 -47.62
N VAL A 161 -10.63 -37.53 -46.98
CA VAL A 161 -11.16 -37.61 -45.61
C VAL A 161 -10.22 -36.93 -44.63
N ALA A 162 -8.90 -37.08 -44.76
CA ALA A 162 -7.93 -36.40 -43.91
C ALA A 162 -7.97 -34.86 -44.07
N ASN A 163 -8.09 -34.35 -45.29
CA ASN A 163 -8.25 -32.93 -45.58
C ASN A 163 -9.58 -32.37 -45.08
N TRP A 164 -10.66 -33.11 -45.30
CA TRP A 164 -11.99 -32.77 -44.82
C TRP A 164 -12.03 -32.69 -43.29
N ASN A 165 -11.50 -33.72 -42.61
CA ASN A 165 -11.42 -33.77 -41.16
C ASN A 165 -10.54 -32.65 -40.60
N GLY A 166 -9.36 -32.40 -41.20
CA GLY A 166 -8.44 -31.35 -40.76
C GLY A 166 -9.05 -29.95 -40.86
N ASN A 167 -9.56 -29.59 -42.05
CA ASN A 167 -10.20 -28.31 -42.28
C ASN A 167 -11.44 -28.11 -41.39
N SER A 168 -12.29 -29.12 -41.30
CA SER A 168 -13.52 -29.06 -40.49
C SER A 168 -13.22 -29.02 -38.99
N ALA A 169 -12.27 -29.81 -38.50
CA ALA A 169 -11.89 -29.79 -37.09
C ALA A 169 -11.32 -28.43 -36.70
N PHE A 170 -10.42 -27.87 -37.52
CA PHE A 170 -9.82 -26.57 -37.26
C PHE A 170 -10.86 -25.45 -37.27
N GLU A 171 -11.70 -25.35 -38.31
CA GLU A 171 -12.74 -24.31 -38.34
C GLU A 171 -13.72 -24.44 -37.18
N ASN A 172 -14.13 -25.66 -36.81
CA ASN A 172 -15.00 -25.86 -35.65
C ASN A 172 -14.32 -25.39 -34.35
N VAL A 173 -13.03 -25.65 -34.17
CA VAL A 173 -12.26 -25.16 -33.00
C VAL A 173 -12.19 -23.64 -33.01
N GLU A 174 -11.93 -23.01 -34.15
CA GLU A 174 -11.91 -21.54 -34.30
C GLU A 174 -13.29 -20.90 -34.09
N ILE A 175 -14.37 -21.52 -34.55
CA ILE A 175 -15.74 -21.09 -34.24
C ILE A 175 -15.96 -21.13 -32.73
N HIS A 176 -15.56 -22.22 -32.07
CA HIS A 176 -15.62 -22.28 -30.62
C HIS A 176 -14.72 -21.22 -29.97
N HIS A 177 -13.54 -20.87 -30.53
CA HIS A 177 -12.68 -19.78 -30.05
C HIS A 177 -13.48 -18.49 -29.93
N GLN A 178 -14.17 -18.12 -31.01
CA GLN A 178 -14.96 -16.90 -31.05
C GLN A 178 -16.21 -16.98 -30.18
N GLN A 179 -16.91 -18.12 -30.17
CA GLN A 179 -18.09 -18.35 -29.32
C GLN A 179 -17.77 -18.14 -27.84
N PHE A 180 -16.73 -18.80 -27.33
CA PHE A 180 -16.35 -18.67 -25.92
C PHE A 180 -15.86 -17.27 -25.59
N SER A 181 -15.14 -16.62 -26.50
CA SER A 181 -14.69 -15.24 -26.35
C SER A 181 -15.85 -14.24 -26.29
N LEU A 182 -16.87 -14.41 -27.14
CA LEU A 182 -18.10 -13.61 -27.13
C LEU A 182 -18.93 -13.85 -25.88
N ILE A 183 -19.07 -15.11 -25.43
CA ILE A 183 -19.76 -15.42 -24.18
C ILE A 183 -19.02 -14.77 -23.02
N LEU A 184 -17.70 -14.91 -22.93
CA LEU A 184 -16.88 -14.30 -21.89
C LEU A 184 -17.05 -12.77 -21.86
N LEU A 185 -16.91 -12.09 -23.00
CA LEU A 185 -17.07 -10.64 -23.08
C LEU A 185 -18.50 -10.24 -22.68
N SER A 186 -19.52 -10.87 -23.27
CA SER A 186 -20.92 -10.48 -23.06
C SER A 186 -21.39 -10.73 -21.63
N THR A 187 -21.02 -11.85 -20.98
CA THR A 187 -21.43 -12.12 -19.60
C THR A 187 -20.68 -11.25 -18.60
N CYS A 188 -19.40 -10.95 -18.85
CA CYS A 188 -18.63 -10.00 -18.04
C CYS A 188 -19.18 -8.57 -18.14
N LEU A 189 -19.93 -8.23 -19.19
CA LEU A 189 -20.67 -6.96 -19.31
C LEU A 189 -22.08 -7.05 -18.72
N ALA A 190 -22.81 -8.13 -19.02
CA ALA A 190 -24.23 -8.28 -18.69
C ALA A 190 -24.46 -8.58 -17.20
N ILE A 191 -23.63 -9.41 -16.55
CA ILE A 191 -23.82 -9.79 -15.15
C ILE A 191 -23.76 -8.57 -14.21
N PRO A 192 -22.76 -7.67 -14.29
CA PRO A 192 -22.75 -6.44 -13.50
C PRO A 192 -24.01 -5.60 -13.71
N VAL A 193 -24.49 -5.48 -14.95
CA VAL A 193 -25.73 -4.75 -15.26
C VAL A 193 -26.93 -5.43 -14.63
N ALA A 194 -27.14 -6.74 -14.87
CA ALA A 194 -28.26 -7.50 -14.36
C ALA A 194 -28.33 -7.49 -12.82
N LEU A 195 -27.20 -7.73 -12.15
CA LEU A 195 -27.12 -7.65 -10.68
C LEU A 195 -27.40 -6.23 -10.17
N SER A 196 -26.98 -5.21 -10.93
CA SER A 196 -27.28 -3.83 -10.59
C SER A 196 -28.75 -3.47 -10.81
N LEU A 197 -29.44 -4.09 -11.77
CA LEU A 197 -30.86 -3.89 -12.03
C LEU A 197 -31.75 -4.44 -10.90
N LEU A 198 -31.28 -5.46 -10.16
CA LEU A 198 -32.01 -6.01 -9.00
C LEU A 198 -32.34 -4.95 -7.94
N ARG A 199 -31.58 -3.85 -7.88
CA ARG A 199 -31.87 -2.72 -6.96
C ARG A 199 -33.19 -2.00 -7.25
N PHE A 200 -33.72 -2.15 -8.46
CA PHE A 200 -34.99 -1.53 -8.88
C PHE A 200 -36.20 -2.40 -8.54
N LEU A 201 -35.98 -3.65 -8.12
CA LEU A 201 -37.04 -4.49 -7.63
C LEU A 201 -37.38 -4.10 -6.18
N PRO A 202 -38.67 -4.04 -5.81
CA PRO A 202 -39.13 -3.57 -4.49
C PRO A 202 -38.94 -4.65 -3.42
N PHE A 203 -37.71 -5.07 -3.16
CA PHE A 203 -37.41 -6.01 -2.08
C PHE A 203 -37.62 -5.37 -0.70
N PRO A 204 -38.18 -6.09 0.29
CA PRO A 204 -38.27 -5.60 1.66
C PRO A 204 -36.90 -5.17 2.21
N ALA A 205 -36.84 -3.99 2.83
CA ALA A 205 -35.58 -3.43 3.35
C ALA A 205 -34.86 -4.39 4.31
N SER A 206 -35.60 -5.14 5.14
CA SER A 206 -35.05 -6.14 6.05
C SER A 206 -34.28 -7.26 5.34
N ILE A 207 -34.77 -7.70 4.17
CA ILE A 207 -34.13 -8.73 3.35
C ILE A 207 -32.90 -8.13 2.67
N THR A 208 -33.03 -6.96 2.04
CA THR A 208 -31.94 -6.25 1.36
C THR A 208 -30.78 -5.96 2.32
N THR A 209 -31.06 -5.47 3.53
CA THR A 209 -30.04 -5.21 4.55
C THR A 209 -29.35 -6.49 5.01
N ARG A 210 -30.06 -7.61 5.20
CA ARG A 210 -29.45 -8.89 5.57
C ARG A 210 -28.55 -9.44 4.47
N ILE A 211 -29.00 -9.38 3.21
CA ILE A 211 -28.18 -9.79 2.06
C ILE A 211 -26.89 -8.96 2.01
N HIS A 212 -26.98 -7.64 2.13
CA HIS A 212 -25.80 -6.79 2.17
C HIS A 212 -24.88 -7.10 3.36
N ALA A 213 -25.42 -7.18 4.57
CA ALA A 213 -24.66 -7.39 5.79
C ALA A 213 -23.99 -8.77 5.90
N TYR A 214 -24.54 -9.82 5.28
CA TYR A 214 -24.02 -11.19 5.41
C TYR A 214 -23.39 -11.75 4.13
N ILE A 215 -23.85 -11.32 2.94
CA ILE A 215 -23.46 -11.92 1.65
C ILE A 215 -22.61 -10.97 0.82
N ILE A 216 -22.93 -9.67 0.76
CA ILE A 216 -22.26 -8.74 -0.17
C ILE A 216 -21.07 -8.04 0.49
N ASP A 217 -21.30 -7.27 1.55
CA ASP A 217 -20.34 -6.32 2.12
C ASP A 217 -19.21 -6.94 2.98
N PRO A 218 -19.41 -8.09 3.68
CA PRO A 218 -18.34 -8.67 4.48
C PRO A 218 -17.08 -9.01 3.67
N PRO A 219 -15.88 -8.90 4.25
CA PRO A 219 -14.66 -9.42 3.63
C PRO A 219 -14.75 -10.96 3.45
N VAL A 220 -14.09 -11.50 2.42
CA VAL A 220 -13.99 -12.96 2.23
C VAL A 220 -13.26 -13.60 3.42
N PHE A 221 -12.14 -13.02 3.83
CA PHE A 221 -11.32 -13.45 4.96
C PHE A 221 -10.87 -12.23 5.77
N SER A 222 -10.53 -12.42 7.04
CA SER A 222 -10.26 -11.34 8.02
C SER A 222 -11.50 -10.52 8.41
N LYS A 223 -11.30 -9.52 9.28
CA LYS A 223 -12.33 -8.56 9.74
C LYS A 223 -12.31 -7.25 8.95
N TYR A 224 -11.41 -7.10 7.96
CA TYR A 224 -11.18 -5.85 7.23
C TYR A 224 -10.97 -6.11 5.73
N HIS A 225 -11.65 -5.35 4.86
CA HIS A 225 -11.44 -5.38 3.38
C HIS A 225 -10.72 -4.13 2.84
N ALA A 226 -10.60 -3.07 3.64
CA ALA A 226 -9.93 -1.81 3.26
C ALA A 226 -8.48 -1.69 3.78
N VAL A 227 -7.90 -2.80 4.23
CA VAL A 227 -6.52 -2.87 4.76
C VAL A 227 -5.72 -3.87 3.93
N PRO A 228 -4.52 -3.51 3.44
CA PRO A 228 -3.68 -4.44 2.69
C PRO A 228 -3.27 -5.64 3.54
N VAL A 229 -3.52 -6.85 3.04
CA VAL A 229 -3.03 -8.09 3.67
C VAL A 229 -1.60 -8.34 3.22
N LEU A 230 -0.71 -8.58 4.19
CA LEU A 230 0.75 -8.76 3.97
C LEU A 230 1.42 -7.61 3.18
N GLY A 231 0.78 -6.44 3.10
CA GLY A 231 1.28 -5.31 2.29
C GLY A 231 1.16 -5.51 0.77
N LEU A 232 0.43 -6.54 0.30
CA LEU A 232 0.36 -6.90 -1.13
C LEU A 232 -0.93 -6.42 -1.81
N GLY A 233 -2.09 -6.59 -1.17
CA GLY A 233 -3.38 -6.29 -1.80
C GLY A 233 -4.55 -6.21 -0.82
N LEU A 234 -5.65 -5.62 -1.27
CA LEU A 234 -6.90 -5.53 -0.51
C LEU A 234 -7.70 -6.83 -0.64
N VAL A 235 -8.35 -7.23 0.45
CA VAL A 235 -9.27 -8.38 0.45
C VAL A 235 -10.57 -7.96 -0.25
N PRO A 236 -11.07 -8.70 -1.25
CA PRO A 236 -12.36 -8.42 -1.85
C PRO A 236 -13.48 -8.63 -0.81
N THR A 237 -14.58 -7.89 -0.98
CA THR A 237 -15.85 -8.25 -0.33
C THR A 237 -16.35 -9.58 -0.90
N ARG A 238 -17.22 -10.29 -0.17
CA ARG A 238 -17.81 -11.55 -0.63
C ARG A 238 -18.55 -11.39 -1.96
N GLY A 239 -19.32 -10.32 -2.13
CA GLY A 239 -19.99 -10.00 -3.40
C GLY A 239 -18.99 -9.84 -4.57
N GLN A 240 -17.91 -9.10 -4.36
CA GLN A 240 -16.85 -8.95 -5.36
C GLN A 240 -16.16 -10.28 -5.66
N ALA A 241 -15.94 -11.11 -4.64
CA ALA A 241 -15.26 -12.38 -4.77
C ALA A 241 -16.07 -13.41 -5.57
N PHE A 242 -17.40 -13.43 -5.44
CA PHE A 242 -18.25 -14.29 -6.28
C PHE A 242 -18.08 -13.97 -7.77
N PHE A 243 -18.04 -12.68 -8.12
CA PHE A 243 -17.85 -12.30 -9.52
C PHE A 243 -16.42 -12.57 -10.02
N ILE A 244 -15.40 -12.35 -9.17
CA ILE A 244 -14.02 -12.73 -9.50
C ILE A 244 -13.90 -14.24 -9.70
N LEU A 245 -14.53 -15.04 -8.83
CA LEU A 245 -14.56 -16.50 -8.95
C LEU A 245 -15.23 -16.93 -10.26
N TYR A 246 -16.35 -16.29 -10.63
CA TYR A 246 -17.00 -16.51 -11.92
C TYR A 246 -16.04 -16.24 -13.09
N ILE A 247 -15.36 -15.09 -13.11
CA ILE A 247 -14.40 -14.72 -14.16
C ILE A 247 -13.28 -15.77 -14.28
N ILE A 248 -12.74 -16.22 -13.15
CA ILE A 248 -11.67 -17.24 -13.14
C ILE A 248 -12.23 -18.58 -13.65
N ALA A 249 -13.37 -19.02 -13.14
CA ALA A 249 -13.97 -20.31 -13.48
C ALA A 249 -14.33 -20.39 -14.97
N ILE A 250 -14.97 -19.35 -15.53
CA ILE A 250 -15.36 -19.36 -16.95
C ILE A 250 -14.13 -19.39 -17.88
N ASN A 251 -13.05 -18.68 -17.54
CA ASN A 251 -11.81 -18.72 -18.32
C ASN A 251 -11.14 -20.09 -18.27
N ILE A 252 -11.15 -20.77 -17.11
CA ILE A 252 -10.61 -22.13 -16.98
C ILE A 252 -11.45 -23.13 -17.80
N ILE A 253 -12.78 -23.07 -17.65
CA ILE A 253 -13.70 -23.97 -18.37
C ILE A 253 -13.53 -23.79 -19.88
N PHE A 254 -13.51 -22.54 -20.38
CA PHE A 254 -13.37 -22.26 -21.80
C PHE A 254 -11.98 -22.56 -22.37
N ALA A 255 -10.94 -22.57 -21.53
CA ALA A 255 -9.62 -23.03 -21.96
C ALA A 255 -9.56 -24.55 -22.16
N ALA A 256 -10.38 -25.32 -21.42
CA ALA A 256 -10.33 -26.77 -21.38
C ALA A 256 -11.44 -27.50 -22.17
N ALA A 257 -12.56 -26.82 -22.49
CA ALA A 257 -13.74 -27.44 -23.09
C ALA A 257 -13.76 -27.35 -24.64
N GLY A 258 -14.56 -28.23 -25.26
CA GLY A 258 -14.96 -28.09 -26.65
C GLY A 258 -13.97 -28.58 -27.71
N TYR A 259 -13.01 -29.44 -27.35
CA TYR A 259 -12.10 -30.06 -28.31
C TYR A 259 -12.64 -31.41 -28.81
N LYS A 260 -12.72 -31.57 -30.13
CA LYS A 260 -13.07 -32.83 -30.78
C LYS A 260 -12.02 -33.14 -31.84
N SER A 261 -11.31 -34.26 -31.67
CA SER A 261 -10.35 -34.75 -32.66
C SER A 261 -11.09 -35.60 -33.70
N LEU A 262 -10.80 -35.35 -34.98
CA LEU A 262 -11.29 -36.12 -36.12
C LEU A 262 -10.08 -36.81 -36.76
N ARG A 263 -10.15 -38.12 -37.01
CA ARG A 263 -9.03 -38.92 -37.51
C ARG A 263 -9.49 -39.77 -38.71
N PRO A 264 -8.69 -39.87 -39.79
CA PRO A 264 -7.38 -39.24 -40.02
C PRO A 264 -7.48 -37.71 -40.16
N ASN A 265 -6.38 -36.99 -39.88
CA ASN A 265 -6.32 -35.52 -39.94
C ASN A 265 -5.09 -35.10 -40.75
N SER A 266 -5.29 -34.29 -41.80
CA SER A 266 -4.23 -33.82 -42.70
C SER A 266 -3.21 -32.88 -42.03
N TRP A 267 -3.63 -32.11 -41.03
CA TRP A 267 -2.76 -31.14 -40.35
C TRP A 267 -1.95 -31.78 -39.24
N PHE A 268 -2.50 -32.83 -38.63
CA PHE A 268 -1.87 -33.57 -37.54
C PHE A 268 -1.95 -35.06 -37.84
N SER A 269 -1.16 -35.58 -38.77
CA SER A 269 -1.30 -36.97 -39.26
C SER A 269 -0.94 -38.03 -38.22
N THR A 270 -0.02 -37.75 -37.30
CA THR A 270 0.61 -38.77 -36.43
C THR A 270 0.14 -38.79 -34.98
N SER A 271 -0.26 -37.66 -34.39
CA SER A 271 -0.54 -37.60 -32.94
C SER A 271 -1.76 -36.76 -32.57
N GLN A 272 -2.75 -37.41 -31.95
CA GLN A 272 -3.90 -36.74 -31.33
C GLN A 272 -3.47 -35.79 -30.20
N TYR A 273 -2.43 -36.16 -29.45
CA TYR A 273 -1.92 -35.32 -28.37
C TYR A 273 -1.39 -33.99 -28.91
N GLN A 274 -0.61 -34.02 -30.00
CA GLN A 274 -0.09 -32.81 -30.64
C GLN A 274 -1.22 -31.95 -31.23
N GLU A 275 -2.25 -32.56 -31.81
CA GLU A 275 -3.46 -31.85 -32.28
C GLU A 275 -4.13 -31.07 -31.15
N ILE A 276 -4.49 -31.74 -30.05
CA ILE A 276 -5.19 -31.10 -28.93
C ILE A 276 -4.29 -30.06 -28.26
N PHE A 277 -2.99 -30.34 -28.12
CA PHE A 277 -2.04 -29.40 -27.55
C PHE A 277 -1.96 -28.10 -28.36
N ASN A 278 -1.93 -28.19 -29.69
CA ASN A 278 -1.98 -27.02 -30.59
C ASN A 278 -3.29 -26.23 -30.42
N TYR A 279 -4.43 -26.92 -30.37
CA TYR A 279 -5.72 -26.25 -30.18
C TYR A 279 -5.80 -25.53 -28.82
N VAL A 280 -5.28 -26.12 -27.74
CA VAL A 280 -5.21 -25.47 -26.42
C VAL A 280 -4.25 -24.27 -26.43
N ALA A 281 -3.12 -24.38 -27.12
CA ALA A 281 -2.19 -23.26 -27.30
C ALA A 281 -2.90 -22.08 -27.98
N ASN A 282 -3.66 -22.32 -29.07
CA ASN A 282 -4.43 -21.26 -29.74
C ASN A 282 -5.58 -20.72 -28.88
N ARG A 283 -6.33 -21.59 -28.21
CA ARG A 283 -7.44 -21.20 -27.33
C ARG A 283 -7.00 -20.22 -26.26
N THR A 284 -5.87 -20.50 -25.60
CA THR A 284 -5.37 -19.64 -24.52
C THR A 284 -4.92 -18.27 -25.05
N GLY A 285 -4.31 -18.21 -26.23
CA GLY A 285 -4.02 -16.94 -26.92
C GLY A 285 -5.29 -16.14 -27.24
N MET A 286 -6.30 -16.81 -27.80
CA MET A 286 -7.59 -16.19 -28.14
C MET A 286 -8.36 -15.68 -26.92
N LEU A 287 -8.41 -16.46 -25.83
CA LEU A 287 -9.04 -16.00 -24.58
C LEU A 287 -8.26 -14.83 -23.96
N SER A 288 -6.93 -14.81 -24.08
CA SER A 288 -6.13 -13.66 -23.66
C SER A 288 -6.53 -12.39 -24.44
N PHE A 289 -6.69 -12.50 -25.77
CA PHE A 289 -7.15 -11.41 -26.63
C PHE A 289 -8.57 -10.95 -26.27
N ALA A 290 -9.48 -11.89 -25.98
CA ALA A 290 -10.84 -11.58 -25.55
C ALA A 290 -10.89 -10.84 -24.20
N ASN A 291 -9.94 -11.11 -23.31
CA ASN A 291 -9.81 -10.41 -22.03
C ASN A 291 -9.23 -8.99 -22.19
N LEU A 292 -8.45 -8.68 -23.24
CA LEU A 292 -7.85 -7.34 -23.43
C LEU A 292 -8.89 -6.19 -23.40
N PRO A 293 -10.01 -6.25 -24.16
CA PRO A 293 -11.08 -5.26 -24.04
C PRO A 293 -11.61 -5.08 -22.61
N LEU A 294 -11.79 -6.18 -21.88
CA LEU A 294 -12.28 -6.15 -20.50
C LEU A 294 -11.25 -5.50 -19.56
N VAL A 295 -9.96 -5.84 -19.71
CA VAL A 295 -8.86 -5.23 -18.94
C VAL A 295 -8.88 -3.71 -19.11
N VAL A 296 -8.98 -3.22 -20.35
CA VAL A 296 -9.02 -1.79 -20.64
C VAL A 296 -10.31 -1.15 -20.10
N LEU A 297 -11.47 -1.77 -20.34
CA LEU A 297 -12.77 -1.27 -19.92
C LEU A 297 -12.83 -1.05 -18.41
N TYR A 298 -12.42 -2.05 -17.62
CA TYR A 298 -12.44 -1.97 -16.16
C TYR A 298 -11.36 -1.05 -15.56
N ALA A 299 -10.35 -0.65 -16.35
CA ALA A 299 -9.40 0.39 -15.97
C ALA A 299 -9.89 1.82 -16.27
N GLY A 300 -10.80 1.96 -17.23
CA GLY A 300 -11.31 3.24 -17.71
C GLY A 300 -12.14 3.98 -16.66
N ARG A 301 -12.04 5.32 -16.68
CA ARG A 301 -12.82 6.20 -15.78
C ARG A 301 -14.14 6.64 -16.42
N ASN A 302 -14.16 6.69 -17.76
CA ASN A 302 -15.32 7.08 -18.55
C ASN A 302 -15.75 5.88 -19.39
N ASN A 303 -16.61 5.04 -18.80
CA ASN A 303 -17.25 3.95 -19.53
C ASN A 303 -18.71 3.82 -19.11
N VAL A 304 -19.52 3.34 -20.06
CA VAL A 304 -20.98 3.21 -19.90
C VAL A 304 -21.33 2.25 -18.76
N LEU A 305 -20.51 1.23 -18.51
CA LEU A 305 -20.76 0.24 -17.48
C LEU A 305 -20.70 0.84 -16.07
N LEU A 306 -19.77 1.77 -15.79
CA LEU A 306 -19.76 2.54 -14.54
C LEU A 306 -21.07 3.33 -14.36
N TRP A 307 -21.59 3.94 -15.43
CA TRP A 307 -22.82 4.75 -15.39
C TRP A 307 -24.06 3.88 -15.13
N LEU A 308 -24.16 2.73 -15.79
CA LEU A 308 -25.31 1.83 -15.64
C LEU A 308 -25.31 1.09 -14.30
N THR A 309 -24.15 0.58 -13.88
CA THR A 309 -24.05 -0.28 -12.69
C THR A 309 -24.06 0.50 -11.39
N ASN A 310 -23.67 1.78 -11.38
CA ASN A 310 -23.45 2.57 -10.15
C ASN A 310 -22.44 1.89 -9.20
N TRP A 311 -21.58 1.02 -9.73
CA TRP A 311 -20.49 0.42 -8.96
C TRP A 311 -19.36 1.43 -8.80
N SER A 312 -18.62 1.34 -7.69
CA SER A 312 -17.49 2.23 -7.46
C SER A 312 -16.37 1.98 -8.47
N HIS A 313 -15.68 3.03 -8.91
CA HIS A 313 -14.47 2.88 -9.73
C HIS A 313 -13.39 2.03 -9.04
N SER A 314 -13.34 2.03 -7.69
CA SER A 314 -12.47 1.11 -6.94
C SER A 314 -12.81 -0.37 -7.14
N THR A 315 -14.09 -0.70 -7.31
CA THR A 315 -14.53 -2.07 -7.65
C THR A 315 -14.08 -2.43 -9.05
N PHE A 316 -14.20 -1.52 -10.01
CA PHE A 316 -13.73 -1.73 -11.38
C PHE A 316 -12.21 -1.96 -11.43
N LEU A 317 -11.42 -1.16 -10.71
CA LEU A 317 -9.98 -1.37 -10.60
C LEU A 317 -9.61 -2.69 -9.92
N LEU A 318 -10.46 -3.24 -9.04
CA LEU A 318 -10.28 -4.57 -8.48
C LEU A 318 -10.47 -5.64 -9.56
N LEU A 319 -11.54 -5.54 -10.35
CA LEU A 319 -11.82 -6.47 -11.46
C LEU A 319 -10.76 -6.40 -12.55
N HIS A 320 -10.33 -5.20 -12.93
CA HIS A 320 -9.22 -4.96 -13.86
C HIS A 320 -7.98 -5.77 -13.46
N ARG A 321 -7.57 -5.75 -12.19
CA ARG A 321 -6.38 -6.49 -11.73
C ARG A 321 -6.53 -8.00 -11.89
N TRP A 322 -7.71 -8.55 -11.56
CA TRP A 322 -7.95 -9.99 -11.66
C TRP A 322 -8.07 -10.45 -13.11
N ILE A 323 -8.76 -9.70 -13.96
CA ILE A 323 -8.87 -10.00 -15.40
C ILE A 323 -7.50 -9.85 -16.06
N ALA A 324 -6.72 -8.81 -15.70
CA ALA A 324 -5.36 -8.63 -16.20
C ALA A 324 -4.46 -9.82 -15.82
N PHE A 325 -4.56 -10.31 -14.59
CA PHE A 325 -3.82 -11.51 -14.17
C PHE A 325 -4.18 -12.75 -15.01
N VAL A 326 -5.48 -12.98 -15.26
CA VAL A 326 -5.94 -14.09 -16.11
C VAL A 326 -5.45 -13.94 -17.56
N CYS A 327 -5.55 -12.73 -18.12
CA CYS A 327 -5.08 -12.39 -19.46
C CYS A 327 -3.57 -12.65 -19.63
N VAL A 328 -2.75 -12.21 -18.66
CA VAL A 328 -1.29 -12.45 -18.66
C VAL A 328 -1.00 -13.94 -18.53
N LEU A 329 -1.68 -14.65 -17.63
CA LEU A 329 -1.49 -16.09 -17.44
C LEU A 329 -1.80 -16.87 -18.72
N GLN A 330 -2.88 -16.54 -19.40
CA GLN A 330 -3.25 -17.14 -20.69
C GLN A 330 -2.23 -16.84 -21.79
N ALA A 331 -1.71 -15.61 -21.88
CA ALA A 331 -0.64 -15.27 -22.83
C ALA A 331 0.66 -16.03 -22.57
N VAL A 332 1.01 -16.22 -21.28
CA VAL A 332 2.17 -17.01 -20.87
C VAL A 332 1.97 -18.49 -21.23
N ILE A 333 0.80 -19.06 -20.97
CA ILE A 333 0.49 -20.45 -21.35
C ILE A 333 0.59 -20.63 -22.87
N HIS A 334 -0.05 -19.75 -23.64
CA HIS A 334 0.03 -19.73 -25.11
C HIS A 334 1.49 -19.72 -25.58
N SER A 335 2.29 -18.77 -25.06
CA SER A 335 3.69 -18.62 -25.46
C SER A 335 4.56 -19.81 -25.07
N ALA A 336 4.35 -20.37 -23.87
CA ALA A 336 5.11 -21.51 -23.38
C ALA A 336 4.79 -22.79 -24.16
N MET A 337 3.53 -22.99 -24.54
CA MET A 337 3.10 -24.13 -25.35
C MET A 337 3.68 -24.03 -26.77
N TRP A 338 3.60 -22.86 -27.42
CA TRP A 338 4.21 -22.65 -28.73
C TRP A 338 5.73 -22.79 -28.71
N LEU A 339 6.39 -22.28 -27.65
CA LEU A 339 7.82 -22.51 -27.46
C LEU A 339 8.14 -24.00 -27.35
N HIS A 340 7.33 -24.78 -26.62
CA HIS A 340 7.53 -26.22 -26.52
C HIS A 340 7.39 -26.94 -27.87
N ILE A 341 6.39 -26.59 -28.68
CA ILE A 341 6.18 -27.16 -30.02
C ILE A 341 7.44 -26.96 -30.88
N HIS A 342 7.89 -25.71 -31.03
CA HIS A 342 9.02 -25.39 -31.91
C HIS A 342 10.39 -25.76 -31.35
N ALA A 343 10.57 -25.75 -30.02
CA ALA A 343 11.86 -26.09 -29.41
C ALA A 343 12.06 -27.59 -29.17
N ALA A 344 10.98 -28.33 -28.84
CA ALA A 344 11.09 -29.73 -28.42
C ALA A 344 10.55 -30.72 -29.45
N TRP A 345 9.53 -30.38 -30.24
CA TRP A 345 8.95 -31.31 -31.22
C TRP A 345 9.49 -31.07 -32.62
N GLU A 346 9.46 -29.82 -33.10
CA GLU A 346 9.92 -29.49 -34.46
C GLU A 346 11.42 -29.20 -34.51
N GLY A 347 12.00 -28.66 -33.43
CA GLY A 347 13.43 -28.36 -33.33
C GLY A 347 13.87 -27.14 -34.16
N ASP A 348 12.94 -26.34 -34.65
CA ASP A 348 13.12 -25.23 -35.60
C ASP A 348 13.06 -23.84 -34.92
N HIS A 349 12.97 -23.78 -33.59
CA HIS A 349 12.83 -22.52 -32.84
C HIS A 349 13.88 -21.44 -33.20
N ALA A 350 15.12 -21.82 -33.54
CA ALA A 350 16.17 -20.88 -33.93
C ALA A 350 15.85 -20.12 -35.24
N GLU A 351 15.04 -20.70 -36.11
CA GLU A 351 14.57 -20.11 -37.35
C GLU A 351 13.28 -19.32 -37.12
N VAL A 352 12.28 -19.96 -36.48
CA VAL A 352 10.97 -19.36 -36.21
C VAL A 352 11.08 -18.11 -35.33
N SER A 353 12.02 -18.07 -34.39
CA SER A 353 12.23 -16.92 -33.51
C SER A 353 12.66 -15.62 -34.22
N LYS A 354 13.13 -15.72 -35.46
CA LYS A 354 13.51 -14.57 -36.30
C LYS A 354 12.36 -14.05 -37.15
N ILE A 355 11.24 -14.79 -37.23
CA ILE A 355 10.09 -14.41 -38.05
C ILE A 355 9.32 -13.26 -37.37
N PRO A 356 8.88 -12.23 -38.13
CA PRO A 356 8.16 -11.06 -37.60
C PRO A 356 7.07 -11.34 -36.59
N TYR A 357 6.12 -12.23 -36.91
CA TYR A 357 5.01 -12.49 -36.01
C TYR A 357 5.47 -13.08 -34.66
N TRP A 358 6.57 -13.86 -34.66
CA TRP A 358 7.04 -14.57 -33.48
C TRP A 358 7.71 -13.61 -32.49
N TYR A 359 8.69 -12.81 -32.93
CA TYR A 359 9.37 -11.89 -32.02
C TYR A 359 8.44 -10.78 -31.52
N TRP A 360 7.44 -10.35 -32.31
CA TRP A 360 6.39 -9.44 -31.82
C TRP A 360 5.51 -10.11 -30.76
N GLY A 361 5.26 -11.41 -30.87
CA GLY A 361 4.63 -12.21 -29.82
C GLY A 361 5.45 -12.24 -28.53
N ILE A 362 6.77 -12.44 -28.62
CA ILE A 362 7.69 -12.37 -27.47
C ILE A 362 7.62 -10.98 -26.82
N ILE A 363 7.70 -9.90 -27.59
CA ILE A 363 7.62 -8.52 -27.08
C ILE A 363 6.28 -8.29 -26.36
N GLY A 364 5.17 -8.77 -26.93
CA GLY A 364 3.84 -8.68 -26.32
C GLY A 364 3.76 -9.41 -24.98
N THR A 365 4.16 -10.68 -24.93
CA THR A 365 4.12 -11.50 -23.70
C THR A 365 5.07 -10.96 -22.63
N LEU A 366 6.30 -10.57 -22.97
CA LEU A 366 7.23 -9.99 -22.00
C LEU A 366 6.70 -8.67 -21.43
N SER A 367 6.10 -7.81 -22.26
CA SER A 367 5.48 -6.57 -21.78
C SER A 367 4.34 -6.86 -20.79
N LEU A 368 3.50 -7.85 -21.08
CA LEU A 368 2.43 -8.32 -20.18
C LEU A 368 2.97 -8.87 -18.85
N VAL A 369 4.06 -9.65 -18.89
CA VAL A 369 4.69 -10.20 -17.67
C VAL A 369 5.34 -9.11 -16.83
N LEU A 370 6.04 -8.15 -17.46
CA LEU A 370 6.71 -7.05 -16.75
C LEU A 370 5.71 -6.13 -16.03
N LEU A 371 4.47 -6.00 -16.53
CA LEU A 371 3.42 -5.25 -15.83
C LEU A 371 3.18 -5.73 -14.38
N ILE A 372 3.43 -7.01 -14.06
CA ILE A 372 3.19 -7.57 -12.72
C ILE A 372 4.13 -6.95 -11.66
N PRO A 373 5.47 -7.13 -11.73
CA PRO A 373 6.39 -6.58 -10.72
C PRO A 373 6.36 -5.05 -10.65
N PHE A 374 6.17 -4.37 -11.80
CA PHE A 374 6.09 -2.90 -11.84
C PHE A 374 4.77 -2.35 -11.26
N SER A 375 3.74 -3.19 -11.07
CA SER A 375 2.45 -2.78 -10.50
C SER A 375 2.23 -3.17 -9.03
N LEU A 376 3.27 -3.69 -8.35
CA LEU A 376 3.17 -4.11 -6.94
C LEU A 376 2.88 -2.93 -6.00
N LEU A 377 2.06 -3.19 -4.97
CA LEU A 377 1.58 -2.16 -4.03
C LEU A 377 2.72 -1.37 -3.34
N PRO A 378 3.81 -2.00 -2.84
CA PRO A 378 4.91 -1.25 -2.22
C PRO A 378 5.60 -0.29 -3.20
N LEU A 379 5.76 -0.69 -4.47
CA LEU A 379 6.37 0.15 -5.49
C LEU A 379 5.46 1.34 -5.82
N ARG A 380 4.16 1.07 -6.03
CA ARG A 380 3.15 2.11 -6.27
C ARG A 380 3.05 3.11 -5.13
N GLN A 381 3.24 2.69 -3.87
CA GLN A 381 3.20 3.58 -2.70
C GLN A 381 4.48 4.42 -2.55
N LYS A 382 5.65 3.87 -2.92
CA LYS A 382 6.94 4.55 -2.77
C LYS A 382 7.28 5.48 -3.94
N VAL A 383 7.02 5.04 -5.16
CA VAL A 383 7.39 5.71 -6.42
C VAL A 383 6.23 5.62 -7.43
N TYR A 384 5.09 6.22 -7.09
CA TYR A 384 3.86 6.19 -7.90
C TYR A 384 4.07 6.60 -9.37
N GLU A 385 4.91 7.61 -9.59
CA GLU A 385 5.19 8.14 -10.93
C GLU A 385 5.91 7.14 -11.83
N PHE A 386 6.88 6.42 -11.25
CA PHE A 386 7.61 5.36 -11.96
C PHE A 386 6.66 4.21 -12.32
N PHE A 387 5.80 3.80 -11.39
CA PHE A 387 4.73 2.83 -11.66
C PHE A 387 3.84 3.30 -12.82
N HIS A 388 3.32 4.53 -12.77
CA HIS A 388 2.36 5.00 -13.77
C HIS A 388 2.98 5.07 -15.18
N ALA A 389 4.20 5.59 -15.30
CA ALA A 389 4.91 5.67 -16.57
C ALA A 389 5.22 4.30 -17.16
N THR A 390 5.79 3.40 -16.34
CA THR A 390 6.12 2.03 -16.79
C THR A 390 4.88 1.22 -17.14
N HIS A 391 3.78 1.38 -16.38
CA HIS A 391 2.52 0.70 -16.64
C HIS A 391 1.91 1.12 -17.98
N ILE A 392 1.88 2.42 -18.29
CA ILE A 392 1.40 2.89 -19.61
C ILE A 392 2.33 2.41 -20.73
N LEU A 393 3.64 2.52 -20.56
CA LEU A 393 4.61 2.09 -21.56
C LEU A 393 4.42 0.62 -21.94
N PHE A 394 4.40 -0.28 -20.95
CA PHE A 394 4.23 -1.71 -21.20
C PHE A 394 2.81 -2.06 -21.69
N ALA A 395 1.78 -1.31 -21.30
CA ALA A 395 0.43 -1.48 -21.85
C ALA A 395 0.34 -1.08 -23.33
N ILE A 396 1.05 -0.03 -23.76
CA ILE A 396 1.14 0.34 -25.19
C ILE A 396 1.92 -0.74 -25.94
N LEU A 397 3.08 -1.15 -25.41
CA LEU A 397 3.90 -2.19 -26.03
C LEU A 397 3.18 -3.53 -26.13
N SER A 398 2.33 -3.89 -25.15
CA SER A 398 1.53 -5.12 -25.26
C SER A 398 0.47 -5.03 -26.34
N VAL A 399 -0.27 -3.92 -26.44
CA VAL A 399 -1.28 -3.73 -27.51
C VAL A 399 -0.63 -3.70 -28.90
N VAL A 400 0.49 -2.99 -29.05
CA VAL A 400 1.26 -2.92 -30.30
C VAL A 400 1.88 -4.29 -30.64
N GLY A 401 2.41 -4.99 -29.64
CA GLY A 401 2.95 -6.34 -29.80
C GLY A 401 1.88 -7.33 -30.24
N CYS A 402 0.71 -7.31 -29.60
CA CYS A 402 -0.45 -8.09 -30.01
C CYS A 402 -0.86 -7.76 -31.45
N TRP A 403 -0.96 -6.48 -31.82
CA TRP A 403 -1.29 -6.05 -33.18
C TRP A 403 -0.34 -6.62 -34.23
N TYR A 404 0.97 -6.40 -34.08
CA TYR A 404 1.94 -6.90 -35.06
C TYR A 404 2.06 -8.43 -35.05
N HIS A 405 1.91 -9.08 -33.89
CA HIS A 405 1.89 -10.53 -33.79
C HIS A 405 0.82 -11.16 -34.70
N ILE A 406 -0.42 -10.66 -34.69
CA ILE A 406 -1.47 -11.22 -35.55
C ILE A 406 -1.45 -10.70 -36.98
N ILE A 407 -1.03 -9.44 -37.21
CA ILE A 407 -0.99 -8.89 -38.57
C ILE A 407 0.10 -9.57 -39.39
N TYR A 408 1.28 -9.80 -38.84
CA TYR A 408 2.32 -10.54 -39.56
C TYR A 408 2.00 -12.03 -39.71
N ARG A 409 1.22 -12.61 -38.80
CA ARG A 409 0.84 -14.03 -38.89
C ARG A 409 -0.26 -14.28 -39.89
N TYR A 410 -1.31 -13.46 -39.87
CA TYR A 410 -2.55 -13.71 -40.61
C TYR A 410 -2.84 -12.68 -41.69
N ASN A 411 -2.12 -11.55 -41.75
CA ASN A 411 -2.37 -10.49 -42.73
C ASN A 411 -3.85 -10.08 -42.83
N ARG A 412 -4.51 -9.91 -41.67
CA ARG A 412 -5.96 -9.63 -41.52
C ARG A 412 -6.90 -10.73 -42.03
N GLN A 413 -6.37 -11.91 -42.31
CA GLN A 413 -7.19 -13.07 -42.62
C GLN A 413 -7.95 -13.46 -41.34
N TRP A 414 -9.27 -13.50 -41.47
CA TRP A 414 -10.21 -14.01 -40.47
C TRP A 414 -10.50 -13.14 -39.22
N GLY A 415 -9.99 -11.91 -39.16
CA GLY A 415 -10.48 -10.87 -38.24
C GLY A 415 -10.05 -11.01 -36.78
N TYR A 416 -8.92 -11.66 -36.50
CA TYR A 416 -8.35 -11.75 -35.14
C TYR A 416 -8.03 -10.37 -34.53
N GLU A 417 -7.70 -9.40 -35.38
CA GLU A 417 -7.39 -8.02 -35.01
C GLU A 417 -8.55 -7.27 -34.39
N ASN A 418 -9.78 -7.73 -34.60
CA ASN A 418 -10.97 -7.11 -34.06
C ASN A 418 -10.92 -7.02 -32.52
N TRP A 419 -10.34 -8.02 -31.84
CA TRP A 419 -10.19 -7.98 -30.38
C TRP A 419 -9.24 -6.86 -29.91
N VAL A 420 -8.15 -6.64 -30.64
CA VAL A 420 -7.20 -5.56 -30.36
C VAL A 420 -7.80 -4.20 -30.70
N ILE A 421 -8.54 -4.09 -31.81
CA ILE A 421 -9.26 -2.88 -32.22
C ILE A 421 -10.30 -2.50 -31.17
N VAL A 422 -11.11 -3.45 -30.70
CA VAL A 422 -12.12 -3.18 -29.66
C VAL A 422 -11.45 -2.66 -28.38
N ALA A 423 -10.33 -3.26 -27.95
CA ALA A 423 -9.58 -2.77 -26.79
C ALA A 423 -9.05 -1.33 -27.02
N ALA A 424 -8.48 -1.05 -28.19
CA ALA A 424 -7.97 0.27 -28.55
C ALA A 424 -9.09 1.32 -28.64
N VAL A 425 -10.26 0.98 -29.20
CA VAL A 425 -11.44 1.86 -29.29
C VAL A 425 -11.98 2.19 -27.91
N ILE A 426 -12.11 1.20 -27.02
CA ILE A 426 -12.53 1.44 -25.63
C ILE A 426 -11.52 2.37 -24.93
N TRP A 427 -10.22 2.16 -25.15
CA TRP A 427 -9.20 3.00 -24.56
C TRP A 427 -9.28 4.44 -25.09
N ALA A 428 -9.33 4.60 -26.41
CA ALA A 428 -9.42 5.89 -27.08
C ALA A 428 -10.67 6.66 -26.67
N PHE A 429 -11.82 5.98 -26.56
CA PHE A 429 -13.07 6.57 -26.08
C PHE A 429 -12.90 7.21 -24.70
N ASP A 430 -12.30 6.50 -23.74
CA ASP A 430 -12.05 7.04 -22.40
C ASP A 430 -11.17 8.30 -22.45
N TRP A 431 -10.11 8.32 -23.27
CA TRP A 431 -9.25 9.50 -23.43
C TRP A 431 -9.94 10.68 -24.14
N VAL A 432 -10.72 10.42 -25.20
CA VAL A 432 -11.45 11.45 -25.93
C VAL A 432 -12.48 12.11 -25.02
N ILE A 433 -13.25 11.32 -24.27
CA ILE A 433 -14.24 11.86 -23.32
C ILE A 433 -13.57 12.68 -22.21
N ARG A 434 -12.40 12.26 -21.71
CA ARG A 434 -11.59 13.09 -20.79
C ARG A 434 -11.21 14.43 -21.42
N GLY A 435 -10.68 14.41 -22.65
CA GLY A 435 -10.31 15.61 -23.39
C GLY A 435 -11.49 16.57 -23.60
N VAL A 436 -12.63 16.06 -24.05
CA VAL A 436 -13.87 16.85 -24.24
C VAL A 436 -14.34 17.48 -22.94
N ARG A 437 -14.31 16.74 -21.82
CA ARG A 437 -14.69 17.27 -20.49
C ARG A 437 -13.76 18.37 -20.01
N LEU A 438 -12.46 18.24 -20.26
CA LEU A 438 -11.46 19.25 -19.93
C LEU A 438 -11.64 20.51 -20.80
N LEU A 439 -11.79 20.35 -22.12
CA LEU A 439 -12.00 21.46 -23.06
C LEU A 439 -13.28 22.24 -22.76
N ARG A 440 -14.39 21.55 -22.47
CA ARG A 440 -15.69 22.18 -22.15
C ARG A 440 -15.61 23.10 -20.93
N ARG A 441 -14.74 22.81 -19.97
CA ARG A 441 -14.59 23.59 -18.72
C ARG A 441 -13.54 24.68 -18.82
N GLY A 442 -12.59 24.55 -19.74
CA GLY A 442 -11.48 25.46 -19.96
C GLY A 442 -10.48 25.50 -18.80
N VAL A 443 -9.42 26.29 -18.96
CA VAL A 443 -8.45 26.55 -17.90
C VAL A 443 -9.08 27.47 -16.86
N ARG A 444 -9.04 27.05 -15.59
CA ARG A 444 -9.54 27.80 -14.43
C ARG A 444 -8.38 28.17 -13.52
N ARG A 445 -8.61 29.05 -12.55
CA ARG A 445 -7.58 29.42 -11.55
C ARG A 445 -7.91 28.79 -10.21
N ALA A 446 -6.94 28.10 -9.62
CA ALA A 446 -6.99 27.54 -8.29
C ALA A 446 -6.22 28.44 -7.31
N PHE A 447 -6.87 28.80 -6.21
CA PHE A 447 -6.29 29.57 -5.12
C PHE A 447 -5.96 28.63 -3.96
N ILE A 448 -4.71 28.67 -3.51
CA ILE A 448 -4.20 27.69 -2.55
C ILE A 448 -3.98 28.40 -1.22
N THR A 449 -4.72 27.99 -0.19
CA THR A 449 -4.55 28.49 1.16
C THR A 449 -3.92 27.40 2.02
N ARG A 450 -2.77 27.69 2.63
CA ARG A 450 -2.17 26.77 3.59
C ARG A 450 -2.95 26.85 4.89
N ILE A 451 -3.49 25.71 5.33
CA ILE A 451 -4.31 25.61 6.55
C ILE A 451 -3.39 25.38 7.74
N ASP A 452 -2.51 24.39 7.59
CA ASP A 452 -1.54 23.96 8.59
C ASP A 452 -0.36 23.25 7.88
N ASP A 453 0.47 22.55 8.64
CA ASP A 453 1.64 21.83 8.11
C ASP A 453 1.27 20.54 7.35
N ASP A 454 0.05 20.04 7.52
CA ASP A 454 -0.42 18.78 6.94
C ASP A 454 -1.49 18.98 5.86
N TYR A 455 -2.12 20.15 5.75
CA TYR A 455 -3.26 20.40 4.87
C TYR A 455 -3.22 21.75 4.14
N ILE A 456 -3.67 21.72 2.89
CA ILE A 456 -3.98 22.89 2.08
C ILE A 456 -5.44 22.86 1.64
N ARG A 457 -6.04 24.05 1.51
CA ARG A 457 -7.32 24.27 0.85
C ARG A 457 -7.04 24.74 -0.58
N VAL A 458 -7.70 24.14 -1.55
CA VAL A 458 -7.64 24.55 -2.96
C VAL A 458 -9.03 25.00 -3.38
N ASP A 459 -9.18 26.29 -3.67
CA ASP A 459 -10.44 26.92 -4.07
C ASP A 459 -10.45 27.20 -5.57
N VAL A 460 -11.52 26.80 -6.25
CA VAL A 460 -11.71 27.04 -7.69
C VAL A 460 -13.06 27.73 -7.92
N PRO A 461 -13.07 29.06 -8.14
CA PRO A 461 -14.30 29.83 -8.37
C PRO A 461 -14.93 29.55 -9.74
N GLY A 462 -16.25 29.78 -9.84
CA GLY A 462 -17.00 29.70 -11.09
C GLY A 462 -17.36 28.29 -11.55
N ILE A 463 -17.35 27.31 -10.65
CA ILE A 463 -17.68 25.91 -10.94
C ILE A 463 -18.63 25.37 -9.89
N ASP A 464 -19.69 24.70 -10.36
CA ASP A 464 -20.62 23.94 -9.52
C ASP A 464 -20.53 22.45 -9.86
N CYS A 465 -20.00 21.64 -8.94
CA CYS A 465 -19.97 20.19 -9.04
C CYS A 465 -19.90 19.55 -7.64
N HIS A 466 -20.24 18.26 -7.55
CA HIS A 466 -20.32 17.51 -6.30
C HIS A 466 -19.62 16.15 -6.41
N GLY A 467 -19.32 15.51 -5.28
CA GLY A 467 -18.66 14.23 -5.22
C GLY A 467 -17.13 14.35 -5.30
N HIS A 468 -16.54 13.89 -6.40
CA HIS A 468 -15.09 13.91 -6.62
C HIS A 468 -14.76 14.50 -8.00
N ALA A 469 -13.59 15.12 -8.11
CA ALA A 469 -13.06 15.66 -9.37
C ALA A 469 -11.59 15.26 -9.53
N TYR A 470 -11.15 15.13 -10.77
CA TYR A 470 -9.74 14.95 -11.12
C TYR A 470 -9.16 16.30 -11.54
N ALA A 471 -8.18 16.78 -10.78
CA ALA A 471 -7.53 18.07 -11.03
C ALA A 471 -6.16 17.90 -11.70
N TYR A 472 -5.91 18.72 -12.70
CA TYR A 472 -4.64 18.80 -13.45
C TYR A 472 -4.02 20.17 -13.23
N PHE A 473 -2.72 20.23 -12.94
CA PHE A 473 -2.00 21.47 -12.63
C PHE A 473 -0.87 21.71 -13.65
N PRO A 474 -1.18 22.26 -14.84
CA PRO A 474 -0.26 22.29 -15.98
C PRO A 474 1.02 23.10 -15.75
N THR A 475 1.02 24.06 -14.81
CA THR A 475 2.20 24.89 -14.51
C THR A 475 2.99 24.43 -13.28
N LEU A 476 2.57 23.33 -12.65
CA LEU A 476 3.21 22.86 -11.43
C LEU A 476 4.39 21.93 -11.72
N THR A 477 4.27 21.12 -12.78
CA THR A 477 5.33 20.25 -13.29
C THR A 477 5.23 20.19 -14.82
N TRP A 478 6.27 19.69 -15.49
CA TRP A 478 6.25 19.41 -16.93
C TRP A 478 5.21 18.34 -17.34
N ARG A 479 4.64 17.62 -16.37
CA ARG A 479 3.74 16.46 -16.57
C ARG A 479 2.29 16.91 -16.58
N ILE A 480 1.93 17.64 -17.63
CA ILE A 480 0.60 18.27 -17.77
C ILE A 480 -0.56 17.26 -17.86
N TRP A 481 -0.26 15.98 -18.13
CA TRP A 481 -1.23 14.88 -18.21
C TRP A 481 -1.56 14.24 -16.85
N GLU A 482 -0.87 14.62 -15.76
CA GLU A 482 -1.12 14.06 -14.44
C GLU A 482 -2.41 14.62 -13.82
N SER A 483 -3.30 13.69 -13.46
CA SER A 483 -4.59 13.99 -12.84
C SER A 483 -4.59 13.53 -11.38
N HIS A 484 -5.05 14.37 -10.46
CA HIS A 484 -5.16 14.03 -9.04
C HIS A 484 -6.62 13.92 -8.61
N PRO A 485 -7.09 12.75 -8.11
CA PRO A 485 -8.45 12.61 -7.60
C PRO A 485 -8.60 13.36 -6.28
N LEU A 486 -9.52 14.32 -6.22
CA LEU A 486 -9.82 15.14 -5.05
C LEU A 486 -11.33 15.10 -4.73
N SER A 487 -11.65 14.97 -3.45
CA SER A 487 -13.04 15.03 -2.97
C SER A 487 -13.48 16.48 -2.77
N ILE A 488 -14.66 16.82 -3.29
CA ILE A 488 -15.21 18.17 -3.22
C ILE A 488 -15.87 18.38 -1.85
N ALA A 489 -15.46 19.42 -1.13
CA ALA A 489 -15.93 19.70 0.23
C ALA A 489 -17.23 20.50 0.30
N GLY A 490 -17.60 21.20 -0.78
CA GLY A 490 -18.82 22.00 -0.87
C GLY A 490 -18.67 23.21 -1.80
N VAL A 491 -19.79 23.81 -2.16
CA VAL A 491 -19.85 25.08 -2.90
C VAL A 491 -19.77 26.23 -1.89
N ALA A 492 -18.70 27.02 -1.93
CA ALA A 492 -18.51 28.15 -1.03
C ALA A 492 -18.85 29.47 -1.74
N ASP A 493 -19.42 30.44 -1.00
CA ASP A 493 -19.43 31.86 -1.39
C ASP A 493 -17.98 32.35 -1.33
N LEU A 494 -17.30 32.39 -2.47
CA LEU A 494 -15.92 32.84 -2.58
C LEU A 494 -15.93 34.33 -2.98
N HIS A 495 -15.63 35.22 -2.04
CA HIS A 495 -15.43 36.66 -2.31
C HIS A 495 -14.01 36.92 -2.83
N GLU A 496 -13.90 37.63 -3.96
CA GLU A 496 -12.61 38.02 -4.57
C GLU A 496 -11.80 39.07 -3.76
N GLY A 497 -12.25 39.51 -2.57
CA GLY A 497 -11.67 40.67 -1.87
C GLY A 497 -10.90 40.44 -0.55
N ASN A 498 -10.97 39.28 0.11
CA ASN A 498 -10.48 39.12 1.50
C ASN A 498 -9.16 38.33 1.65
N ALA A 499 -8.26 38.41 0.67
CA ALA A 499 -6.93 37.78 0.75
C ALA A 499 -5.88 38.59 1.55
N HIS A 500 -6.27 39.74 2.13
CA HIS A 500 -5.36 40.61 2.91
C HIS A 500 -5.79 40.73 4.37
N GLU A 501 -5.46 39.74 5.19
CA GLU A 501 -5.19 39.96 6.61
C GLU A 501 -3.78 39.43 6.92
N THR A 502 -2.82 40.35 6.82
CA THR A 502 -1.44 40.17 7.22
C THR A 502 -1.39 40.09 8.75
N VAL A 503 -1.14 38.91 9.31
CA VAL A 503 -0.80 38.78 10.74
C VAL A 503 0.63 39.28 10.92
N VAL A 504 0.77 40.57 11.25
CA VAL A 504 2.03 41.15 11.74
C VAL A 504 2.21 40.75 13.22
N PRO A 505 3.36 40.19 13.64
CA PRO A 505 3.62 39.94 15.05
C PRO A 505 3.98 41.26 15.73
N ARG A 506 3.13 41.76 16.64
CA ARG A 506 3.52 42.82 17.57
C ARG A 506 4.22 42.21 18.78
N SER A 507 5.47 42.59 18.94
CA SER A 507 6.26 42.51 20.17
C SER A 507 5.52 43.18 21.33
N PHE A 508 5.56 42.55 22.50
CA PHE A 508 5.23 43.20 23.77
C PHE A 508 6.54 43.42 24.54
N GLU A 509 7.05 44.63 24.43
CA GLU A 509 7.83 45.27 25.49
C GLU A 509 6.88 46.07 26.39
N ALA A 510 7.37 46.37 27.57
CA ALA A 510 6.64 46.77 28.76
C ALA A 510 6.15 48.23 28.79
N GLN A 511 5.25 48.43 29.74
CA GLN A 511 5.01 49.64 30.55
C GLN A 511 4.00 50.72 30.15
N GLU A 512 3.11 50.92 31.14
CA GLU A 512 2.59 52.16 31.73
C GLU A 512 1.53 53.04 31.02
N LYS A 513 0.37 53.06 31.70
CA LYS A 513 -0.41 54.21 32.19
C LYS A 513 -0.87 55.30 31.21
N THR A 514 -2.18 55.51 31.26
CA THR A 514 -2.91 56.79 31.51
C THR A 514 -4.02 57.06 30.48
N GLN A 515 -5.25 57.13 31.03
CA GLN A 515 -6.43 57.91 30.65
C GLN A 515 -6.36 58.74 29.36
N THR A 516 -7.41 58.74 28.53
CA THR A 516 -8.56 59.67 28.65
C THR A 516 -9.60 59.45 27.55
N VAL A 517 -10.83 59.78 27.91
CA VAL A 517 -12.05 59.86 27.11
C VAL A 517 -11.96 61.01 26.10
N THR A 518 -12.51 60.86 24.88
CA THR A 518 -13.39 61.89 24.26
C THR A 518 -14.08 61.37 23.01
N ASN A 519 -15.41 61.46 23.04
CA ASN A 519 -16.30 61.45 21.88
C ASN A 519 -16.12 62.74 21.07
N VAL A 520 -16.06 62.65 19.74
CA VAL A 520 -16.62 63.69 18.86
C VAL A 520 -17.21 63.04 17.61
N ASN A 521 -18.53 63.23 17.44
CA ASN A 521 -19.25 63.07 16.19
C ASN A 521 -18.85 64.18 15.22
N THR A 522 -18.67 63.87 13.94
CA THR A 522 -18.93 64.84 12.88
C THR A 522 -19.33 64.12 11.59
N ALA A 523 -20.59 64.33 11.20
CA ALA A 523 -21.12 63.97 9.91
C ALA A 523 -20.68 65.02 8.87
N GLY A 524 -20.19 64.56 7.73
CA GLY A 524 -19.88 65.37 6.56
C GLY A 524 -19.94 64.50 5.32
N SER A 525 -20.98 64.72 4.50
CA SER A 525 -21.30 64.01 3.26
C SER A 525 -20.55 64.54 2.04
N SER A 526 -20.55 63.72 0.97
CA SER A 526 -20.10 63.94 -0.43
C SER A 526 -18.73 63.28 -0.72
N SER A 527 -18.54 62.36 -1.68
CA SER A 527 -19.32 61.89 -2.83
C SER A 527 -18.92 60.43 -3.17
N PRO A 528 -19.72 59.68 -3.93
CA PRO A 528 -19.58 58.23 -4.06
C PRO A 528 -18.56 57.83 -5.14
N SER A 529 -17.51 57.12 -4.75
CA SER A 529 -16.70 56.33 -5.70
C SER A 529 -17.53 55.14 -6.19
N PRO A 530 -17.42 54.76 -7.47
CA PRO A 530 -18.36 53.85 -8.10
C PRO A 530 -18.31 52.49 -7.41
N LEU A 531 -19.49 52.04 -7.00
CA LEU A 531 -19.80 50.70 -6.58
C LEU A 531 -19.34 49.73 -7.68
N ALA A 532 -18.12 49.21 -7.56
CA ALA A 532 -17.75 47.99 -8.27
C ALA A 532 -18.65 46.90 -7.69
N SER A 533 -19.69 46.58 -8.46
CA SER A 533 -20.55 45.41 -8.30
C SER A 533 -19.66 44.17 -8.11
N ALA A 534 -19.39 43.81 -6.85
CA ALA A 534 -18.74 42.56 -6.50
C ALA A 534 -19.73 41.42 -6.76
N THR A 535 -19.67 40.85 -7.96
CA THR A 535 -20.45 39.67 -8.35
C THR A 535 -20.08 38.50 -7.45
N ARG A 536 -21.06 37.98 -6.69
CA ARG A 536 -20.95 36.72 -5.93
C ARG A 536 -20.67 35.57 -6.91
N ALA A 537 -19.51 34.93 -6.79
CA ALA A 537 -19.17 33.76 -7.61
C ALA A 537 -19.18 32.48 -6.76
N ASN A 538 -20.10 31.57 -7.07
CA ASN A 538 -20.13 30.22 -6.52
C ASN A 538 -18.90 29.42 -7.00
N GLY A 539 -18.24 28.65 -6.12
CA GLY A 539 -17.09 27.81 -6.50
C GLY A 539 -16.89 26.60 -5.61
N ILE A 540 -16.03 25.67 -6.03
CA ILE A 540 -15.73 24.43 -5.29
C ILE A 540 -14.46 24.57 -4.45
N SER A 541 -14.42 23.87 -3.33
CA SER A 541 -13.24 23.75 -2.47
C SER A 541 -12.79 22.31 -2.29
N PHE A 542 -11.48 22.08 -2.35
CA PHE A 542 -10.83 20.80 -2.01
C PHE A 542 -9.99 20.95 -0.76
N PHE A 543 -9.98 19.92 0.09
CA PHE A 543 -9.01 19.78 1.18
C PHE A 543 -7.99 18.72 0.79
N VAL A 544 -6.72 19.09 0.71
CA VAL A 544 -5.65 18.22 0.22
C VAL A 544 -4.61 18.07 1.32
N ARG A 545 -4.23 16.82 1.61
CA ARG A 545 -3.13 16.54 2.54
C ARG A 545 -1.79 16.80 1.85
N ILE A 546 -0.90 17.51 2.54
CA ILE A 546 0.47 17.75 2.10
C ILE A 546 1.25 16.44 2.24
N GLY A 547 1.71 15.92 1.10
CA GLY A 547 2.51 14.70 1.01
C GLY A 547 3.86 14.98 0.32
N LYS A 548 4.38 14.01 -0.42
CA LYS A 548 5.52 14.21 -1.34
C LYS A 548 5.00 14.45 -2.77
N GLY A 549 5.82 15.05 -3.64
CA GLY A 549 5.46 15.30 -5.05
C GLY A 549 4.50 16.48 -5.24
N THR A 550 3.47 16.33 -6.08
CA THR A 550 2.55 17.39 -6.52
C THR A 550 1.88 18.14 -5.36
N THR A 551 1.46 17.46 -4.29
CA THR A 551 0.80 18.12 -3.15
C THR A 551 1.75 19.01 -2.34
N ARG A 552 3.06 18.69 -2.32
CA ARG A 552 4.09 19.56 -1.74
C ARG A 552 4.35 20.78 -2.61
N LEU A 553 4.41 20.59 -3.93
CA LEU A 553 4.58 21.70 -4.88
C LEU A 553 3.36 22.64 -4.85
N LEU A 554 2.15 22.11 -4.71
CA LEU A 554 0.94 22.89 -4.49
C LEU A 554 1.06 23.74 -3.22
N ALA A 555 1.49 23.16 -2.10
CA ALA A 555 1.68 23.91 -0.85
C ALA A 555 2.72 25.04 -0.98
N GLN A 556 3.75 24.91 -1.82
CA GLN A 556 4.72 25.97 -2.09
C GLN A 556 4.13 27.14 -2.89
N LYS A 557 3.00 26.95 -3.59
CA LYS A 557 2.32 27.99 -4.37
C LYS A 557 1.23 28.73 -3.56
N SER A 558 1.17 28.55 -2.25
CA SER A 558 0.17 29.20 -1.39
C SER A 558 0.30 30.72 -1.27
N SER A 559 1.44 31.30 -1.66
CA SER A 559 1.69 32.75 -1.66
C SER A 559 1.38 33.44 -3.00
N VAL A 560 0.99 32.68 -4.03
CA VAL A 560 0.73 33.23 -5.37
C VAL A 560 -0.65 33.89 -5.40
N ALA A 561 -0.68 35.21 -5.25
CA ALA A 561 -1.93 36.01 -5.20
C ALA A 561 -2.81 35.85 -6.45
N SER A 562 -2.21 35.65 -7.62
CA SER A 562 -2.97 35.42 -8.86
C SER A 562 -3.62 34.04 -8.93
N GLY A 563 -3.30 33.10 -8.03
CA GLY A 563 -3.68 31.69 -8.17
C GLY A 563 -2.93 30.99 -9.31
N ILE A 564 -3.03 29.66 -9.40
CA ILE A 564 -2.39 28.84 -10.44
C ILE A 564 -3.43 28.29 -11.43
N PRO A 565 -3.08 28.08 -12.71
CA PRO A 565 -4.00 27.42 -13.63
C PRO A 565 -4.28 25.97 -13.21
N VAL A 566 -5.54 25.58 -13.32
CA VAL A 566 -6.04 24.23 -13.04
C VAL A 566 -7.03 23.83 -14.15
N LEU A 567 -6.95 22.59 -14.61
CA LEU A 567 -8.00 21.96 -15.40
C LEU A 567 -8.72 20.94 -14.51
N LEU A 568 -10.04 20.85 -14.63
CA LEU A 568 -10.85 19.98 -13.80
C LEU A 568 -11.70 19.06 -14.66
N GLU A 569 -11.45 17.76 -14.53
CA GLU A 569 -12.37 16.71 -14.94
C GLU A 569 -13.29 16.42 -13.75
N ALA A 570 -14.42 17.13 -13.68
CA ALA A 570 -15.46 16.89 -12.68
C ALA A 570 -16.69 16.23 -13.33
N TYR A 571 -17.20 15.20 -12.67
CA TYR A 571 -18.41 14.49 -13.06
C TYR A 571 -19.64 15.30 -12.61
N SER A 572 -19.91 16.42 -13.27
CA SER A 572 -21.15 17.16 -13.04
C SER A 572 -22.33 16.35 -13.55
N GLY A 573 -23.09 15.74 -12.65
CA GLY A 573 -24.41 15.19 -12.95
C GLY A 573 -24.48 13.69 -13.32
N GLU A 574 -23.40 12.93 -13.35
CA GLU A 574 -23.41 11.54 -13.88
C GLU A 574 -23.26 10.41 -12.85
N SER A 575 -23.20 10.71 -11.54
CA SER A 575 -23.59 9.71 -10.53
C SER A 575 -25.07 9.86 -10.12
N ARG A 576 -25.89 10.49 -10.97
CA ARG A 576 -27.32 10.77 -10.73
C ARG A 576 -28.27 9.80 -11.43
N LEU A 577 -27.88 8.57 -11.77
CA LEU A 577 -28.93 7.60 -12.04
C LEU A 577 -29.67 7.29 -10.74
N TYR A 578 -29.00 6.97 -9.64
CA TYR A 578 -29.59 7.02 -8.28
C TYR A 578 -28.47 7.07 -7.21
N GLU A 579 -27.97 8.27 -6.85
CA GLU A 579 -27.76 8.50 -5.42
C GLU A 579 -29.18 8.62 -4.87
N ASP A 580 -29.60 7.69 -4.01
CA ASP A 580 -30.81 7.88 -3.23
C ASP A 580 -30.69 9.25 -2.55
N PRO A 581 -31.47 10.28 -2.98
CA PRO A 581 -31.38 11.61 -2.39
C PRO A 581 -31.73 11.57 -0.90
N ALA A 582 -32.39 10.50 -0.43
CA ALA A 582 -32.68 10.24 0.97
C ALA A 582 -31.50 9.63 1.75
N ARG A 583 -30.45 9.09 1.09
CA ARG A 583 -29.29 8.49 1.77
C ARG A 583 -28.40 9.57 2.39
N GLY A 584 -28.69 9.89 3.64
CA GLY A 584 -28.08 10.97 4.41
C GLY A 584 -28.96 12.23 4.49
N VAL A 585 -30.23 12.17 4.10
CA VAL A 585 -31.22 13.22 4.31
C VAL A 585 -32.31 12.70 5.27
N PRO A 586 -32.69 13.47 6.31
CA PRO A 586 -33.69 13.02 7.27
C PRO A 586 -35.00 12.64 6.61
N THR A 587 -35.53 11.47 6.92
CA THR A 587 -36.88 11.02 6.50
C THR A 587 -37.81 11.00 7.72
N ALA A 588 -39.11 10.84 7.50
CA ALA A 588 -40.06 10.66 8.61
C ALA A 588 -39.78 9.38 9.43
N GLU A 589 -39.25 8.34 8.77
CA GLU A 589 -38.88 7.05 9.39
C GLU A 589 -37.52 7.12 10.11
N PHE A 590 -36.56 7.88 9.55
CA PHE A 590 -35.23 8.10 10.12
C PHE A 590 -34.94 9.61 10.27
N PRO A 591 -35.61 10.28 11.22
CA PRO A 591 -35.52 11.73 11.38
C PRO A 591 -34.14 12.20 11.87
N ASN A 592 -33.42 11.33 12.59
CA ASN A 592 -32.11 11.63 13.15
C ASN A 592 -31.00 10.97 12.33
N ILE A 593 -30.02 11.77 11.90
CA ILE A 593 -28.89 11.28 11.10
C ILE A 593 -27.58 11.54 11.83
N VAL A 594 -26.82 10.48 12.01
CA VAL A 594 -25.46 10.52 12.55
C VAL A 594 -24.47 10.36 11.41
N PHE A 595 -23.66 11.38 11.18
CA PHE A 595 -22.53 11.33 10.27
C PHE A 595 -21.25 11.04 11.04
N ILE A 596 -20.43 10.11 10.58
CA ILE A 596 -19.13 9.81 11.16
C ILE A 596 -18.07 9.92 10.05
N ALA A 597 -17.13 10.86 10.19
CA ALA A 597 -16.01 11.07 9.28
C ALA A 597 -14.66 10.98 10.00
N GLY A 598 -13.60 10.68 9.26
CA GLY A 598 -12.21 10.76 9.72
C GLY A 598 -11.29 11.50 8.75
N GLY A 599 -10.42 12.38 9.24
CA GLY A 599 -9.45 13.15 8.47
C GLY A 599 -10.08 13.98 7.35
N VAL A 600 -9.50 13.96 6.14
CA VAL A 600 -10.07 14.62 4.95
C VAL A 600 -11.41 14.01 4.52
N GLY A 601 -11.79 12.83 5.03
CA GLY A 601 -13.07 12.19 4.75
C GLY A 601 -14.30 13.03 5.11
N ILE A 602 -14.15 14.12 5.88
CA ILE A 602 -15.23 15.09 6.10
C ILE A 602 -15.73 15.74 4.82
N THR A 603 -14.88 15.83 3.79
CA THR A 603 -15.22 16.44 2.49
C THR A 603 -16.43 15.77 1.85
N ALA A 604 -16.59 14.46 2.04
CA ALA A 604 -17.76 13.73 1.56
C ALA A 604 -19.05 13.98 2.38
N ILE A 605 -18.93 14.52 3.60
CA ILE A 605 -20.04 14.73 4.53
C ILE A 605 -20.52 16.18 4.54
N LEU A 606 -19.61 17.16 4.42
CA LEU A 606 -19.94 18.58 4.47
C LEU A 606 -21.10 18.99 3.55
N PRO A 607 -21.17 18.54 2.27
CA PRO A 607 -22.29 18.85 1.39
C PRO A 607 -23.64 18.31 1.92
N LYS A 608 -23.65 17.12 2.55
CA LYS A 608 -24.85 16.47 3.10
C LYS A 608 -25.39 17.16 4.36
N MET A 609 -24.55 17.92 5.07
CA MET A 609 -25.01 18.73 6.18
C MET A 609 -25.83 19.95 5.72
N GLY A 610 -25.51 20.55 4.58
CA GLY A 610 -26.10 21.80 4.08
C GLY A 610 -27.36 21.68 3.21
N LEU A 611 -27.68 20.47 2.70
CA LEU A 611 -28.71 20.23 1.69
C LEU A 611 -30.20 20.36 2.14
N SER A 612 -30.49 20.85 3.35
CA SER A 612 -31.88 21.03 3.83
C SER A 612 -32.22 22.51 3.93
N SER A 613 -32.39 23.17 2.79
CA SER A 613 -32.95 24.53 2.70
C SER A 613 -34.39 24.51 2.15
N SER A 614 -35.15 23.44 2.40
CA SER A 614 -36.59 23.48 2.19
C SER A 614 -37.25 24.25 3.34
N LEU A 615 -38.15 25.17 3.02
CA LEU A 615 -38.95 26.01 3.93
C LEU A 615 -39.84 25.23 4.94
N CYS A 616 -39.80 23.90 4.94
CA CYS A 616 -40.51 23.03 5.87
C CYS A 616 -39.59 22.60 7.04
N LYS A 617 -40.13 22.63 8.27
CA LYS A 617 -39.46 22.23 9.52
C LYS A 617 -38.53 21.01 9.34
N SER A 618 -37.30 21.12 9.83
CA SER A 618 -36.32 20.03 9.90
C SER A 618 -36.93 18.78 10.55
N LEU A 619 -37.05 17.68 9.81
CA LEU A 619 -37.68 16.42 10.25
C LEU A 619 -36.97 15.73 11.44
N GLY A 620 -35.72 16.12 11.79
CA GLY A 620 -35.05 15.70 13.03
C GLY A 620 -33.60 16.24 13.15
N ALA A 621 -32.78 15.63 14.00
CA ALA A 621 -31.44 16.12 14.33
C ALA A 621 -30.33 15.52 13.43
N LYS A 622 -29.42 16.38 12.94
CA LYS A 622 -28.19 15.96 12.25
C LYS A 622 -27.00 16.14 13.19
N LYS A 623 -26.19 15.10 13.39
CA LYS A 623 -24.97 15.16 14.21
C LYS A 623 -23.78 14.61 13.45
N LEU A 624 -22.77 15.46 13.21
CA LEU A 624 -21.50 15.04 12.64
C LEU A 624 -20.48 14.80 13.76
N TYR A 625 -19.95 13.58 13.80
CA TYR A 625 -18.76 13.21 14.55
C TYR A 625 -17.60 13.12 13.56
N TRP A 626 -16.60 13.98 13.74
CA TRP A 626 -15.44 14.04 12.86
C TRP A 626 -14.16 13.80 13.65
N GLY A 627 -13.45 12.72 13.33
CA GLY A 627 -12.13 12.44 13.90
C GLY A 627 -11.03 13.12 13.09
N ILE A 628 -10.25 14.00 13.70
CA ILE A 628 -9.08 14.67 13.10
C ILE A 628 -7.84 14.41 13.95
N LYS A 629 -6.65 14.35 13.32
CA LYS A 629 -5.38 14.15 14.04
C LYS A 629 -4.83 15.44 14.67
N MET A 630 -5.23 16.62 14.19
CA MET A 630 -4.76 17.95 14.60
C MET A 630 -5.94 18.94 14.64
N LEU A 631 -5.92 19.91 15.57
CA LEU A 631 -7.02 20.87 15.84
C LEU A 631 -7.19 21.98 14.78
N SER A 632 -6.15 22.28 14.00
CA SER A 632 -6.14 23.32 12.97
C SER A 632 -7.18 23.13 11.87
N THR A 633 -7.50 21.87 11.54
CA THR A 633 -8.49 21.52 10.51
C THR A 633 -9.94 21.80 10.95
N ALA A 634 -10.21 21.87 12.27
CA ALA A 634 -11.55 22.14 12.82
C ALA A 634 -12.02 23.59 12.62
N ARG A 635 -11.09 24.55 12.53
CA ARG A 635 -11.40 25.98 12.32
C ARG A 635 -12.03 26.26 10.96
N ILE A 636 -11.92 25.32 10.01
CA ILE A 636 -12.37 25.50 8.63
C ILE A 636 -13.85 25.12 8.45
N ALA A 637 -14.27 23.99 8.99
CA ALA A 637 -15.67 23.57 8.95
C ALA A 637 -16.56 24.52 9.79
N THR A 638 -16.00 25.08 10.87
CA THR A 638 -16.69 26.07 11.71
C THR A 638 -16.85 27.43 11.02
N ARG A 639 -15.88 27.89 10.21
CA ARG A 639 -16.01 29.14 9.43
C ARG A 639 -17.04 29.04 8.29
N GLN A 640 -17.13 27.91 7.57
CA GLN A 640 -18.18 27.73 6.55
C GLN A 640 -19.59 27.60 7.15
N ALA A 641 -19.73 27.04 8.35
CA ALA A 641 -21.01 26.96 9.06
C ALA A 641 -21.42 28.30 9.74
N ALA A 642 -20.46 29.17 10.07
CA ALA A 642 -20.70 30.43 10.80
C ALA A 642 -21.23 31.58 9.93
N VAL A 643 -20.98 31.58 8.61
CA VAL A 643 -21.36 32.72 7.73
C VAL A 643 -22.88 32.83 7.49
N ARG A 644 -23.70 31.81 7.80
CA ARG A 644 -25.16 31.84 7.59
C ARG A 644 -26.01 32.10 8.85
N ARG A 645 -25.41 32.48 9.99
CA ARG A 645 -26.11 32.53 11.29
C ARG A 645 -26.17 33.91 11.96
N ALA A 646 -26.13 34.99 11.18
CA ALA A 646 -26.32 36.35 11.70
C ALA A 646 -27.82 36.70 11.84
N ALA A 647 -28.55 36.04 12.74
CA ALA A 647 -29.82 36.50 13.31
C ALA A 647 -30.33 35.49 14.35
N ALA A 648 -29.87 35.57 15.60
CA ALA A 648 -30.62 35.18 16.80
C ALA A 648 -29.81 35.45 18.08
N LEU A 649 -30.47 36.08 19.06
CA LEU A 649 -30.06 36.35 20.44
C LEU A 649 -29.73 35.06 21.23
N PRO A 650 -29.06 35.16 22.40
CA PRO A 650 -28.14 34.14 22.88
C PRO A 650 -28.90 32.97 23.51
N VAL A 651 -28.91 31.84 22.81
CA VAL A 651 -29.17 30.54 23.44
C VAL A 651 -27.83 29.98 23.85
N THR A 652 -27.63 29.82 25.16
CA THR A 652 -26.50 29.12 25.76
C THR A 652 -26.44 27.69 25.21
N ALA A 653 -25.69 27.53 24.12
CA ALA A 653 -25.38 26.25 23.53
C ALA A 653 -24.43 25.51 24.47
N ALA A 654 -24.95 24.51 25.19
CA ALA A 654 -24.14 23.51 25.86
C ALA A 654 -23.31 22.79 24.79
N ARG A 655 -22.05 23.23 24.65
CA ARG A 655 -21.04 22.67 23.77
C ARG A 655 -20.82 21.21 24.20
N ALA A 656 -21.39 20.25 23.47
CA ALA A 656 -20.87 18.89 23.55
C ALA A 656 -19.49 18.93 22.89
N GLY A 657 -18.43 19.01 23.71
CA GLY A 657 -17.07 18.89 23.23
C GLY A 657 -16.93 17.62 22.40
N SER A 658 -15.95 17.60 21.48
CA SER A 658 -15.36 16.34 21.05
C SER A 658 -15.21 15.45 22.29
N THR A 659 -15.42 14.14 22.14
CA THR A 659 -15.08 13.17 23.20
C THR A 659 -13.67 13.44 23.77
N TRP A 660 -12.81 14.07 22.96
CA TRP A 660 -11.45 14.50 23.27
C TRP A 660 -11.23 16.02 23.13
N ALA A 661 -12.27 16.86 23.15
CA ALA A 661 -12.13 18.33 22.96
C ALA A 661 -11.23 18.98 24.02
N ASN A 662 -11.16 18.37 25.20
CA ASN A 662 -10.32 18.81 26.30
C ASN A 662 -8.98 18.08 26.34
N VAL A 663 -8.69 17.19 25.38
CA VAL A 663 -7.37 16.57 25.26
C VAL A 663 -6.44 17.62 24.67
N ALA A 664 -5.65 18.24 25.54
CA ALA A 664 -4.61 19.18 25.16
C ALA A 664 -3.58 18.50 24.24
N GLN A 665 -3.09 19.24 23.25
CA GLN A 665 -1.91 18.83 22.51
C GLN A 665 -0.76 18.66 23.50
N GLY A 666 -0.13 17.49 23.52
CA GLY A 666 1.08 17.28 24.31
C GLY A 666 2.19 18.25 23.88
N PRO A 667 3.12 18.61 24.78
CA PRO A 667 4.21 19.52 24.43
C PRO A 667 4.99 18.99 23.22
N PRO A 668 5.34 19.85 22.24
CA PRO A 668 6.15 19.44 21.09
C PRO A 668 7.52 18.95 21.57
N ASP A 669 7.84 17.69 21.27
CA ASP A 669 9.14 17.10 21.62
C ASP A 669 10.16 17.51 20.55
N VAL A 670 10.80 18.67 20.72
CA VAL A 670 11.89 19.11 19.83
C VAL A 670 13.09 18.22 20.11
N SER A 671 13.20 17.11 19.40
CA SER A 671 14.23 16.12 19.67
C SER A 671 15.60 16.65 19.26
N ILE A 672 16.57 16.65 20.19
CA ILE A 672 18.01 16.88 19.93
C ILE A 672 18.51 16.04 18.73
N THR A 673 17.91 14.87 18.52
CA THR A 673 18.23 13.98 17.40
C THR A 673 17.81 14.57 16.05
N GLU A 674 16.72 15.33 15.97
CA GLU A 674 16.29 15.99 14.73
C GLU A 674 17.21 17.16 14.39
N ALA A 675 17.58 17.98 15.39
CA ALA A 675 18.57 19.05 15.22
C ALA A 675 19.92 18.48 14.74
N PHE A 676 20.41 17.43 15.38
CA PHE A 676 21.63 16.72 14.96
C PHE A 676 21.54 16.16 13.53
N LYS A 677 20.38 15.60 13.14
CA LYS A 677 20.19 15.05 11.78
C LYS A 677 20.11 16.14 10.71
N ALA A 678 19.56 17.30 11.04
CA ALA A 678 19.43 18.43 10.12
C ALA A 678 20.76 19.13 9.83
N ASP A 679 21.70 19.09 10.78
CA ASP A 679 23.04 19.64 10.61
C ASP A 679 23.81 18.88 9.52
N LYS A 680 24.50 19.61 8.63
CA LYS A 680 25.30 19.05 7.53
C LYS A 680 26.79 18.98 7.84
N PHE A 681 27.23 19.55 8.96
CA PHE A 681 28.63 19.54 9.35
C PHE A 681 29.11 18.10 9.60
N GLU A 682 30.21 17.69 8.98
CA GLU A 682 30.64 16.29 8.95
C GLU A 682 31.15 15.79 10.31
N GLN A 683 31.78 16.66 11.10
CA GLN A 683 32.33 16.31 12.42
C GLN A 683 31.37 16.65 13.58
N LYS A 684 30.06 16.80 13.32
CA LYS A 684 29.03 17.04 14.34
C LYS A 684 28.98 15.91 15.37
N ILE A 685 28.72 16.25 16.64
CA ILE A 685 28.75 15.30 17.77
C ILE A 685 27.36 15.21 18.41
N ASN A 686 26.86 14.00 18.62
CA ASN A 686 25.60 13.75 19.33
C ASN A 686 25.86 13.17 20.73
N LEU A 687 25.65 13.98 21.74
CA LEU A 687 25.74 13.62 23.16
C LEU A 687 24.35 13.63 23.83
N GLY A 688 23.26 13.74 23.06
CA GLY A 688 21.89 13.74 23.59
C GLY A 688 21.28 12.33 23.75
N VAL A 689 21.76 11.35 22.98
CA VAL A 689 21.17 10.00 22.89
C VAL A 689 21.62 9.11 24.06
N GLY A 690 20.67 8.53 24.79
CA GLY A 690 20.92 7.60 25.90
C GLY A 690 21.12 6.14 25.48
N ALA A 691 21.92 5.87 24.44
CA ALA A 691 22.22 4.52 23.95
C ALA A 691 23.72 4.38 23.66
N TYR A 692 24.30 3.23 24.02
CA TYR A 692 25.72 2.98 23.85
C TYR A 692 26.09 2.91 22.36
N ARG A 693 27.29 3.39 22.05
CA ARG A 693 27.89 3.36 20.73
C ARG A 693 29.29 2.78 20.85
N ASP A 694 29.77 2.11 19.81
CA ASP A 694 31.18 1.72 19.71
C ASP A 694 32.08 2.94 19.49
N ASP A 695 33.40 2.71 19.43
CA ASP A 695 34.38 3.80 19.25
C ASP A 695 34.33 4.42 17.84
N GLN A 696 33.54 3.87 16.93
CA GLN A 696 33.24 4.45 15.63
C GLN A 696 31.90 5.21 15.63
N GLY A 697 31.28 5.39 16.80
CA GLY A 697 30.01 6.09 16.96
C GLY A 697 28.79 5.32 16.44
N LYS A 698 28.92 4.02 16.16
CA LYS A 698 27.84 3.16 15.63
C LYS A 698 27.12 2.40 16.74
N PRO A 699 25.86 1.99 16.54
CA PRO A 699 25.17 1.10 17.47
C PRO A 699 25.95 -0.20 17.67
N TYR A 700 26.19 -0.56 18.93
CA TYR A 700 26.92 -1.78 19.29
C TYR A 700 25.95 -2.89 19.70
N VAL A 701 25.96 -3.99 18.95
CA VAL A 701 25.22 -5.22 19.29
C VAL A 701 26.23 -6.23 19.81
N LEU A 702 26.09 -6.62 21.07
CA LEU A 702 27.03 -7.48 21.78
C LEU A 702 27.20 -8.83 21.04
N PRO A 703 28.44 -9.33 20.88
CA PRO A 703 28.65 -10.65 20.30
C PRO A 703 27.93 -11.78 21.07
N SER A 704 27.84 -11.72 22.41
CA SER A 704 27.03 -12.67 23.20
C SER A 704 25.54 -12.65 22.82
N VAL A 705 25.00 -11.46 22.52
CA VAL A 705 23.62 -11.27 22.05
C VAL A 705 23.40 -11.85 20.67
N ARG A 706 24.35 -11.65 19.74
CA ARG A 706 24.27 -12.24 18.39
C ARG A 706 24.32 -13.77 18.46
N ALA A 707 25.22 -14.32 19.27
CA ALA A 707 25.33 -15.76 19.48
C ALA A 707 24.06 -16.35 20.12
N ALA A 708 23.50 -15.68 21.13
CA ALA A 708 22.25 -16.08 21.76
C ALA A 708 21.05 -15.98 20.81
N GLU A 709 20.96 -14.92 20.00
CA GLU A 709 19.93 -14.76 18.97
C GLU A 709 19.99 -15.89 17.94
N GLN A 710 21.19 -16.22 17.46
CA GLN A 710 21.41 -17.34 16.55
C GLN A 710 20.93 -18.66 17.16
N LYS A 711 21.34 -18.99 18.40
CA LYS A 711 20.85 -20.18 19.13
C LYS A 711 19.32 -20.20 19.24
N VAL A 712 18.69 -19.07 19.55
CA VAL A 712 17.22 -18.95 19.69
C VAL A 712 16.51 -19.16 18.35
N VAL A 713 17.07 -18.68 17.23
CA VAL A 713 16.53 -18.85 15.88
C VAL A 713 16.70 -20.29 15.40
N GLU A 714 17.88 -20.87 15.60
CA GLU A 714 18.21 -22.26 15.21
C GLU A 714 17.39 -23.30 15.97
N ALA A 715 17.01 -23.01 17.21
CA ALA A 715 16.09 -23.84 17.99
C ALA A 715 14.68 -23.93 17.39
N LYS A 716 14.34 -23.11 16.37
CA LYS A 716 13.06 -23.12 15.63
C LYS A 716 11.82 -23.13 16.55
N LEU A 717 11.92 -22.45 17.68
CA LEU A 717 10.86 -22.39 18.68
C LEU A 717 9.61 -21.71 18.14
N ASN A 718 8.44 -22.17 18.57
CA ASN A 718 7.16 -21.54 18.24
C ASN A 718 7.09 -20.07 18.72
N LYS A 719 6.11 -19.34 18.17
CA LYS A 719 5.81 -17.94 18.52
C LYS A 719 4.49 -17.83 19.30
N GLU A 720 4.14 -18.86 20.06
CA GLU A 720 2.95 -18.86 20.92
C GLU A 720 3.06 -17.80 22.03
N TYR A 721 1.91 -17.47 22.61
CA TYR A 721 1.84 -16.60 23.77
C TYR A 721 2.70 -17.11 24.92
N ALA A 722 3.49 -16.23 25.54
CA ALA A 722 4.07 -16.53 26.85
C ALA A 722 2.98 -16.64 27.92
N GLY A 723 3.34 -17.25 29.05
CA GLY A 723 2.57 -17.05 30.28
C GLY A 723 2.44 -15.55 30.60
N ILE A 724 1.42 -15.17 31.39
CA ILE A 724 1.17 -13.76 31.73
C ILE A 724 2.41 -13.10 32.37
N THR A 725 3.16 -13.87 33.17
CA THR A 725 4.41 -13.42 33.80
C THR A 725 5.65 -13.53 32.92
N GLY A 726 5.50 -13.93 31.65
CA GLY A 726 6.57 -14.07 30.68
C GLY A 726 7.23 -15.44 30.62
N VAL A 727 8.45 -15.47 30.09
CA VAL A 727 9.26 -16.69 29.96
C VAL A 727 9.82 -17.08 31.34
N PRO A 728 9.45 -18.25 31.90
CA PRO A 728 9.84 -18.62 33.27
C PRO A 728 11.36 -18.62 33.49
N GLU A 729 12.12 -19.16 32.54
CA GLU A 729 13.58 -19.25 32.57
C GLU A 729 14.25 -17.87 32.57
N PHE A 730 13.64 -16.89 31.90
CA PHE A 730 14.11 -15.51 31.93
C PHE A 730 13.87 -14.88 33.30
N THR A 731 12.65 -14.98 33.85
CA THR A 731 12.33 -14.34 35.13
C THR A 731 13.16 -14.89 36.29
N LYS A 732 13.43 -16.21 36.31
CA LYS A 732 14.32 -16.82 37.30
C LYS A 732 15.75 -16.26 37.20
N ALA A 733 16.31 -16.21 35.99
CA ALA A 733 17.65 -15.71 35.77
C ALA A 733 17.78 -14.19 36.08
N ALA A 734 16.75 -13.41 35.74
CA ALA A 734 16.67 -11.99 36.06
C ALA A 734 16.67 -11.74 37.58
N ALA A 735 15.96 -12.56 38.36
CA ALA A 735 15.97 -12.51 39.82
C ALA A 735 17.36 -12.81 40.40
N VAL A 736 18.01 -13.88 39.93
CA VAL A 736 19.36 -14.24 40.40
C VAL A 736 20.36 -13.12 40.11
N LEU A 737 20.31 -12.52 38.91
CA LEU A 737 21.20 -11.41 38.56
C LEU A 737 21.03 -10.21 39.50
N ALA A 738 19.79 -9.81 39.80
CA ALA A 738 19.52 -8.64 40.65
C ALA A 738 19.84 -8.90 42.14
N TYR A 739 19.34 -10.01 42.69
CA TYR A 739 19.35 -10.26 44.13
C TYR A 739 20.56 -11.08 44.60
N GLY A 740 21.23 -11.80 43.69
CA GLY A 740 22.28 -12.76 44.00
C GLY A 740 21.71 -14.18 44.19
N ALA A 741 22.49 -15.20 43.83
CA ALA A 741 22.07 -16.60 43.89
C ALA A 741 21.75 -17.08 45.33
N ASP A 742 22.43 -16.52 46.33
CA ASP A 742 22.29 -16.90 47.73
C ASP A 742 21.26 -16.04 48.50
N SER A 743 20.45 -15.23 47.78
CA SER A 743 19.51 -14.32 48.42
C SER A 743 18.30 -15.04 49.00
N SER A 744 18.05 -14.84 50.31
CA SER A 744 16.85 -15.34 50.99
C SER A 744 15.54 -14.75 50.47
N ALA A 745 15.59 -13.71 49.62
CA ALA A 745 14.40 -13.15 49.00
C ALA A 745 13.89 -13.98 47.82
N LEU A 746 14.72 -14.82 47.18
CA LEU A 746 14.36 -15.52 45.93
C LEU A 746 13.06 -16.34 46.06
N ASP A 747 12.84 -17.01 47.19
CA ASP A 747 11.63 -17.80 47.45
C ASP A 747 10.39 -16.96 47.76
N ARG A 748 10.58 -15.68 48.09
CA ARG A 748 9.53 -14.70 48.42
C ARG A 748 9.24 -13.72 47.28
N LEU A 749 9.97 -13.80 46.15
CA LEU A 749 9.77 -12.90 45.01
C LEU A 749 8.53 -13.26 44.19
N ALA A 750 7.63 -12.29 44.04
CA ALA A 750 6.71 -12.26 42.92
C ALA A 750 7.36 -11.47 41.78
N ILE A 751 7.63 -12.13 40.65
CA ILE A 751 8.36 -11.56 39.52
C ILE A 751 7.59 -11.78 38.22
N THR A 752 7.56 -10.75 37.37
CA THR A 752 7.00 -10.79 36.03
C THR A 752 7.98 -10.15 35.05
N GLN A 753 8.12 -10.74 33.87
CA GLN A 753 8.70 -10.06 32.73
C GLN A 753 7.86 -8.82 32.39
N SER A 754 8.54 -7.74 31.99
CA SER A 754 7.94 -6.45 31.66
C SER A 754 8.46 -5.94 30.31
N ILE A 755 7.80 -4.90 29.79
CA ILE A 755 8.25 -4.16 28.60
C ILE A 755 9.40 -3.21 29.02
N SER A 756 10.55 -3.80 29.30
CA SER A 756 11.75 -3.13 29.84
C SER A 756 11.53 -2.41 31.17
N GLY A 757 12.50 -1.59 31.59
CA GLY A 757 12.42 -0.84 32.86
C GLY A 757 11.19 0.07 32.92
N THR A 758 10.83 0.74 31.82
CA THR A 758 9.62 1.59 31.77
C THR A 758 8.33 0.80 32.01
N GLY A 759 8.22 -0.39 31.42
CA GLY A 759 7.10 -1.30 31.70
C GLY A 759 7.10 -1.76 33.16
N ALA A 760 8.27 -2.07 33.72
CA ALA A 760 8.37 -2.47 35.12
C ALA A 760 7.96 -1.34 36.10
N LEU A 761 8.39 -0.10 35.84
CA LEU A 761 7.97 1.08 36.58
C LEU A 761 6.45 1.29 36.49
N ARG A 762 5.84 1.08 35.32
CA ARG A 762 4.38 1.19 35.14
C ARG A 762 3.60 0.13 35.92
N ILE A 763 4.10 -1.11 35.93
CA ILE A 763 3.53 -2.22 36.71
C ILE A 763 3.63 -1.91 38.20
N GLY A 764 4.83 -1.58 38.69
CA GLY A 764 5.06 -1.27 40.09
C GLY A 764 4.29 -0.04 40.57
N GLY A 765 4.26 1.03 39.76
CA GLY A 765 3.48 2.23 40.04
C GLY A 765 1.99 1.93 40.20
N ALA A 766 1.39 1.20 39.26
CA ALA A 766 -0.02 0.80 39.37
C ALA A 766 -0.27 -0.16 40.54
N PHE A 767 0.66 -1.07 40.81
CA PHE A 767 0.55 -2.00 41.92
C PHE A 767 0.53 -1.27 43.25
N LEU A 768 1.50 -0.37 43.48
CA LEU A 768 1.58 0.44 44.69
C LEU A 768 0.38 1.39 44.82
N ALA A 769 -0.07 2.01 43.73
CA ALA A 769 -1.27 2.85 43.73
C ALA A 769 -2.51 2.07 44.21
N ARG A 770 -2.67 0.81 43.79
CA ARG A 770 -3.79 -0.05 44.21
C ARG A 770 -3.67 -0.58 45.63
N PHE A 771 -2.49 -1.06 46.01
CA PHE A 771 -2.37 -1.96 47.18
C PHE A 771 -1.51 -1.43 48.33
N PHE A 772 -0.63 -0.45 48.12
CA PHE A 772 0.23 0.05 49.20
C PHE A 772 -0.60 0.65 50.36
N PRO A 773 -0.46 0.20 51.61
CA PRO A 773 -1.35 0.62 52.69
C PRO A 773 -1.07 2.05 53.20
N GLY A 774 0.15 2.55 52.98
CA GLY A 774 0.56 3.90 53.38
C GLY A 774 0.09 4.99 52.43
N ALA A 775 0.59 6.21 52.67
CA ALA A 775 0.33 7.34 51.80
C ALA A 775 0.84 7.05 50.38
N LYS A 776 0.01 7.33 49.36
CA LYS A 776 0.32 7.09 47.94
C LYS A 776 1.28 8.14 47.36
N ASN A 777 2.21 8.64 48.18
CA ASN A 777 3.25 9.58 47.81
C ASN A 777 4.50 8.79 47.41
N ILE A 778 5.01 9.04 46.20
CA ILE A 778 6.31 8.52 45.77
C ILE A 778 7.31 9.67 45.66
N TYR A 779 8.38 9.57 46.44
CA TYR A 779 9.48 10.53 46.45
C TYR A 779 10.50 10.11 45.39
N ILE A 780 10.76 11.00 44.42
CA ILE A 780 11.77 10.81 43.37
C ILE A 780 12.89 11.87 43.51
N PRO A 781 14.13 11.58 43.11
CA PRO A 781 15.23 12.52 43.32
C PRO A 781 15.08 13.80 42.50
N THR A 782 15.81 14.84 42.92
CA THR A 782 15.91 16.13 42.22
C THR A 782 17.34 16.35 41.74
N PRO A 783 17.59 16.28 40.40
CA PRO A 783 16.69 15.83 39.34
C PRO A 783 16.55 14.29 39.33
N SER A 784 15.75 13.76 38.39
CA SER A 784 15.62 12.32 38.14
C SER A 784 15.35 12.11 36.64
N TRP A 785 15.32 10.86 36.18
CA TRP A 785 15.00 10.55 34.78
C TRP A 785 13.64 11.15 34.42
N ALA A 786 13.60 11.92 33.32
CA ALA A 786 12.47 12.79 32.97
C ALA A 786 11.10 12.08 32.96
N ASN A 787 11.08 10.79 32.66
CA ASN A 787 9.86 10.01 32.56
C ASN A 787 9.35 9.45 33.91
N HIS A 788 10.13 9.47 35.00
CA HIS A 788 9.67 9.00 36.32
C HIS A 788 8.43 9.73 36.80
N GLY A 789 8.46 11.07 36.76
CA GLY A 789 7.31 11.89 37.16
C GLY A 789 6.05 11.55 36.36
N ALA A 790 6.20 11.39 35.04
CA ALA A 790 5.08 11.05 34.15
C ALA A 790 4.51 9.66 34.43
N VAL A 791 5.36 8.62 34.54
CA VAL A 791 4.94 7.24 34.77
C VAL A 791 4.20 7.08 36.10
N PHE A 792 4.71 7.68 37.18
CA PHE A 792 4.10 7.55 38.49
C PHE A 792 2.83 8.38 38.66
N THR A 793 2.78 9.58 38.07
CA THR A 793 1.56 10.40 38.02
C THR A 793 0.46 9.67 37.24
N ASP A 794 0.77 9.10 36.06
CA ASP A 794 -0.19 8.31 35.26
C ASP A 794 -0.61 7.01 35.96
N SER A 795 0.24 6.48 36.85
CA SER A 795 -0.09 5.32 37.67
C SER A 795 -1.01 5.64 38.86
N GLY A 796 -1.26 6.92 39.15
CA GLY A 796 -2.12 7.37 40.26
C GLY A 796 -1.38 7.62 41.58
N LEU A 797 -0.05 7.71 41.58
CA LEU A 797 0.75 8.11 42.74
C LEU A 797 1.00 9.62 42.74
N ALA A 798 1.00 10.24 43.92
CA ALA A 798 1.39 11.63 44.08
C ALA A 798 2.93 11.74 44.09
N VAL A 799 3.49 12.37 43.06
CA VAL A 799 4.95 12.52 42.95
C VAL A 799 5.44 13.65 43.85
N LYS A 800 6.38 13.31 44.73
CA LYS A 800 7.13 14.23 45.60
C LYS A 800 8.61 14.20 45.25
N LYS A 801 9.34 15.17 45.77
CA LYS A 801 10.76 15.36 45.48
C LYS A 801 11.57 15.25 46.76
N TYR A 802 12.77 14.68 46.66
CA TYR A 802 13.81 14.77 47.68
C TYR A 802 15.09 15.33 47.06
N ARG A 803 15.90 16.01 47.86
CA ARG A 803 17.19 16.55 47.46
C ARG A 803 18.15 15.42 47.12
N TYR A 804 18.95 15.63 46.06
CA TYR A 804 19.87 14.61 45.56
C TYR A 804 21.12 15.23 44.96
N TYR A 805 20.97 16.13 43.99
CA TYR A 805 22.11 16.76 43.32
C TYR A 805 22.28 18.21 43.77
N ASP A 806 23.49 18.57 44.19
CA ASP A 806 23.85 19.95 44.49
C ASP A 806 24.60 20.57 43.30
N GLN A 807 24.02 21.61 42.72
CA GLN A 807 24.60 22.34 41.58
C GLN A 807 25.90 23.07 41.94
N LYS A 808 26.12 23.41 43.22
CA LYS A 808 27.34 24.11 43.66
C LYS A 808 28.53 23.17 43.71
N THR A 809 28.35 21.98 44.28
CA THR A 809 29.40 20.96 44.39
C THR A 809 29.46 20.02 43.19
N ILE A 810 28.45 20.02 42.32
CA ILE A 810 28.28 19.09 41.19
C ILE A 810 28.29 17.63 41.68
N GLY A 811 27.85 17.42 42.93
CA GLY A 811 27.90 16.16 43.68
C GLY A 811 26.57 15.81 44.36
N LEU A 812 26.64 14.85 45.29
CA LEU A 812 25.47 14.36 46.04
C LEU A 812 25.19 15.30 47.22
N ASP A 813 23.98 15.87 47.27
CA ASP A 813 23.43 16.52 48.47
C ASP A 813 22.97 15.46 49.48
N PHE A 814 23.95 14.77 50.08
CA PHE A 814 23.68 13.64 50.97
C PHE A 814 22.96 14.06 52.25
N GLU A 815 23.38 15.18 52.85
CA GLU A 815 22.75 15.72 54.05
C GLU A 815 21.30 16.13 53.77
N GLY A 816 21.05 16.80 52.64
CA GLY A 816 19.70 17.17 52.22
C GLY A 816 18.83 15.96 51.91
N MET A 817 19.38 14.94 51.25
CA MET A 817 18.71 13.67 50.98
C MET A 817 18.28 12.99 52.29
N LEU A 818 19.18 12.83 53.25
CA LEU A 818 18.86 12.20 54.55
C LEU A 818 17.86 13.02 55.35
N ALA A 819 17.99 14.35 55.35
CA ALA A 819 17.03 15.23 56.02
C ALA A 819 15.62 15.07 55.44
N ASP A 820 15.49 15.00 54.11
CA ASP A 820 14.20 14.82 53.43
C ASP A 820 13.62 13.42 53.67
N ILE A 821 14.45 12.36 53.68
CA ILE A 821 14.01 11.01 54.03
C ILE A 821 13.46 10.98 55.45
N LYS A 822 14.17 11.55 56.43
CA LYS A 822 13.74 11.57 57.83
C LYS A 822 12.51 12.43 58.07
N ALA A 823 12.35 13.51 57.31
CA ALA A 823 11.22 14.43 57.41
C ALA A 823 9.96 13.94 56.68
N ALA A 824 10.09 13.00 55.74
CA ALA A 824 8.95 12.46 55.00
C ALA A 824 7.97 11.75 55.96
N PRO A 825 6.65 11.79 55.68
CA PRO A 825 5.68 11.06 56.48
C PRO A 825 6.03 9.57 56.56
N LYS A 826 5.92 8.98 57.76
CA LYS A 826 6.17 7.54 57.98
C LYS A 826 5.43 6.69 56.94
N ASN A 827 6.06 5.59 56.54
CA ASN A 827 5.53 4.68 55.51
C ASN A 827 5.31 5.35 54.12
N SER A 828 6.16 6.30 53.72
CA SER A 828 6.21 6.84 52.35
C SER A 828 6.93 5.89 51.38
N ILE A 829 6.70 6.07 50.07
CA ILE A 829 7.40 5.31 49.01
C ILE A 829 8.57 6.15 48.50
N PHE A 830 9.77 5.57 48.41
CA PHE A 830 10.94 6.21 47.82
C PHE A 830 11.39 5.47 46.57
N LEU A 831 11.57 6.21 45.47
CA LEU A 831 12.24 5.72 44.28
C LEU A 831 13.74 6.00 44.38
N PHE A 832 14.53 4.93 44.29
CA PHE A 832 15.98 4.99 44.23
C PHE A 832 16.49 4.48 42.89
N HIS A 833 17.55 5.09 42.37
CA HIS A 833 18.31 4.51 41.27
C HIS A 833 19.34 3.56 41.89
N ALA A 834 19.38 2.30 41.45
CA ALA A 834 20.27 1.31 42.06
C ALA A 834 21.76 1.66 41.88
N CYS A 835 22.09 2.19 40.69
CA CYS A 835 23.39 2.72 40.31
C CYS A 835 23.24 3.58 39.04
N ALA A 836 24.31 4.29 38.67
CA ALA A 836 24.42 5.21 37.54
C ALA A 836 23.20 6.12 37.42
N HIS A 837 23.00 6.97 38.43
CA HIS A 837 21.87 7.88 38.50
C HIS A 837 21.68 8.65 37.18
N ASN A 838 20.46 8.58 36.64
CA ASN A 838 20.10 9.28 35.42
C ASN A 838 19.23 10.48 35.83
N PRO A 839 19.68 11.73 35.60
CA PRO A 839 20.64 12.09 34.55
C PRO A 839 22.07 12.46 35.02
N THR A 840 22.35 12.49 36.33
CA THR A 840 23.56 13.17 36.86
C THR A 840 24.85 12.36 36.82
N GLY A 841 24.76 11.03 36.84
CA GLY A 841 25.90 10.13 37.06
C GLY A 841 26.47 10.17 38.48
N VAL A 842 25.82 10.85 39.43
CA VAL A 842 26.26 10.89 40.83
C VAL A 842 25.55 9.79 41.60
N ASP A 843 26.27 8.89 42.26
CA ASP A 843 25.71 7.82 43.08
C ASP A 843 26.17 7.93 44.55
N PRO A 844 25.37 7.48 45.53
CA PRO A 844 25.82 7.32 46.91
C PRO A 844 26.90 6.24 47.03
N THR A 845 27.84 6.45 47.95
CA THR A 845 28.84 5.44 48.32
C THR A 845 28.18 4.27 49.06
N PRO A 846 28.85 3.10 49.18
CA PRO A 846 28.34 2.00 49.99
C PRO A 846 28.00 2.39 51.43
N GLU A 847 28.82 3.24 52.04
CA GLU A 847 28.61 3.77 53.40
C GLU A 847 27.35 4.64 53.46
N GLN A 848 27.19 5.54 52.50
CA GLN A 848 26.00 6.39 52.38
C GLN A 848 24.73 5.56 52.14
N TRP A 849 24.80 4.50 51.34
CA TRP A 849 23.68 3.57 51.13
C TRP A 849 23.25 2.85 52.42
N ARG A 850 24.19 2.53 53.31
CA ARG A 850 23.86 1.95 54.64
C ARG A 850 23.05 2.95 55.46
N GLU A 851 23.50 4.19 55.54
CA GLU A 851 22.78 5.25 56.27
C GLU A 851 21.40 5.56 55.67
N ILE A 852 21.28 5.53 54.33
CA ILE A 852 19.99 5.66 53.65
C ILE A 852 19.08 4.48 54.02
N SER A 853 19.60 3.25 54.02
CA SER A 853 18.86 2.05 54.43
C SER A 853 18.32 2.21 55.85
N ASP A 854 19.17 2.62 56.79
CA ASP A 854 18.81 2.85 58.19
C ASP A 854 17.71 3.91 58.33
N ALA A 855 17.84 5.04 57.62
CA ALA A 855 16.84 6.11 57.65
C ALA A 855 15.49 5.65 57.08
N VAL A 856 15.50 4.92 55.95
CA VAL A 856 14.30 4.33 55.35
C VAL A 856 13.64 3.34 56.30
N LYS A 857 14.44 2.47 56.95
CA LYS A 857 13.97 1.44 57.88
C LYS A 857 13.34 2.06 59.13
N ALA A 858 14.02 3.04 59.73
CA ALA A 858 13.55 3.73 60.94
C ALA A 858 12.18 4.42 60.76
N ALA A 859 11.90 4.92 59.55
CA ALA A 859 10.64 5.56 59.22
C ALA A 859 9.58 4.62 58.58
N GLY A 860 9.90 3.33 58.44
CA GLY A 860 9.03 2.32 57.81
C GLY A 860 8.77 2.56 56.32
N HIS A 861 9.65 3.30 55.65
CA HIS A 861 9.48 3.66 54.25
C HIS A 861 9.64 2.46 53.31
N TYR A 862 8.89 2.50 52.20
CA TYR A 862 8.92 1.46 51.19
C TYR A 862 9.86 1.84 50.05
N SER A 863 10.79 0.94 49.72
CA SER A 863 11.81 1.20 48.69
C SER A 863 11.42 0.59 47.35
N PHE A 864 11.42 1.43 46.32
CA PHE A 864 11.28 1.01 44.92
C PHE A 864 12.57 1.37 44.18
N PHE A 865 13.31 0.39 43.68
CA PHE A 865 14.52 0.60 42.90
C PHE A 865 14.25 0.59 41.38
N ASP A 866 14.86 1.53 40.65
CA ASP A 866 15.08 1.47 39.20
C ASP A 866 16.53 1.03 38.93
N MET A 867 16.68 -0.10 38.24
CA MET A 867 17.97 -0.74 37.94
C MET A 867 18.10 -0.96 36.43
N ALA A 868 18.53 0.09 35.73
CA ALA A 868 18.68 0.08 34.28
C ALA A 868 20.12 -0.11 33.76
N TYR A 869 21.12 -0.03 34.66
CA TYR A 869 22.54 0.06 34.32
C TYR A 869 23.42 -1.00 35.02
N GLN A 870 22.84 -2.08 35.54
CA GLN A 870 23.58 -3.11 36.27
C GLN A 870 24.70 -3.72 35.42
N GLY A 871 25.93 -3.67 35.93
CA GLY A 871 27.19 -4.03 35.28
C GLY A 871 27.80 -2.91 34.43
N PHE A 872 26.97 -1.97 33.98
CA PHE A 872 27.36 -0.90 33.06
C PHE A 872 27.90 0.35 33.77
N ALA A 873 27.82 0.39 35.11
CA ALA A 873 28.31 1.49 35.92
C ALA A 873 29.77 1.25 36.35
N SER A 874 30.02 0.20 37.13
CA SER A 874 31.37 -0.16 37.61
C SER A 874 32.11 -1.17 36.72
N GLY A 875 31.43 -1.76 35.73
CA GLY A 875 31.93 -2.94 35.02
C GLY A 875 31.67 -4.26 35.76
N ASN A 876 31.03 -4.22 36.94
CA ASN A 876 30.72 -5.38 37.76
C ASN A 876 29.23 -5.40 38.15
N THR A 877 28.53 -6.49 37.85
CA THR A 877 27.08 -6.61 38.08
C THR A 877 26.70 -6.69 39.56
N ASP A 878 27.59 -7.16 40.42
CA ASP A 878 27.36 -7.31 41.86
C ASP A 878 27.58 -5.99 42.60
N THR A 879 28.67 -5.28 42.27
CA THR A 879 28.92 -3.93 42.78
C THR A 879 27.74 -3.01 42.44
N ASP A 880 27.26 -3.07 41.19
CA ASP A 880 26.13 -2.25 40.72
C ASP A 880 24.78 -2.64 41.34
N ALA A 881 24.68 -3.82 41.97
CA ALA A 881 23.50 -4.29 42.69
C ALA A 881 23.58 -4.07 44.21
N PHE A 882 24.66 -3.46 44.72
CA PHE A 882 24.92 -3.30 46.15
C PHE A 882 23.73 -2.73 46.91
N ALA A 883 23.15 -1.61 46.46
CA ALA A 883 22.05 -0.95 47.17
C ALA A 883 20.84 -1.88 47.35
N VAL A 884 20.42 -2.57 46.29
CA VAL A 884 19.27 -3.49 46.34
C VAL A 884 19.55 -4.68 47.24
N ARG A 885 20.73 -5.30 47.10
CA ARG A 885 21.11 -6.47 47.89
C ARG A 885 21.29 -6.11 49.38
N HIS A 886 21.84 -4.94 49.67
CA HIS A 886 21.98 -4.44 51.03
C HIS A 886 20.62 -4.20 51.69
N PHE A 887 19.69 -3.50 51.02
CA PHE A 887 18.35 -3.28 51.55
C PHE A 887 17.63 -4.60 51.84
N VAL A 888 17.71 -5.57 50.92
CA VAL A 888 17.11 -6.89 51.16
C VAL A 888 17.77 -7.62 52.34
N LYS A 889 19.10 -7.54 52.47
CA LYS A 889 19.84 -8.12 53.59
C LYS A 889 19.44 -7.49 54.93
N GLU A 890 19.22 -6.19 54.95
CA GLU A 890 18.75 -5.46 56.14
C GLU A 890 17.25 -5.63 56.42
N GLY A 891 16.58 -6.53 55.69
CA GLY A 891 15.19 -6.91 55.95
C GLY A 891 14.15 -6.01 55.28
N HIS A 892 14.54 -5.18 54.31
CA HIS A 892 13.58 -4.41 53.53
C HIS A 892 12.88 -5.30 52.49
N ASN A 893 11.55 -5.24 52.46
CA ASN A 893 10.76 -5.78 51.36
C ASN A 893 10.67 -4.73 50.25
N VAL A 894 11.46 -4.91 49.18
CA VAL A 894 11.61 -3.91 48.10
C VAL A 894 10.80 -4.26 46.85
N ALA A 895 10.43 -3.24 46.08
CA ALA A 895 10.06 -3.38 44.68
C ALA A 895 11.24 -3.03 43.77
N LEU A 896 11.33 -3.66 42.60
CA LEU A 896 12.43 -3.48 41.67
C LEU A 896 11.93 -3.44 40.22
N ALA A 897 12.40 -2.45 39.47
CA ALA A 897 12.27 -2.34 38.03
C ALA A 897 13.64 -2.58 37.38
N GLN A 898 13.79 -3.70 36.66
CA GLN A 898 15.04 -4.07 35.99
C GLN A 898 14.91 -3.88 34.48
N SER A 899 15.95 -3.32 33.84
CA SER A 899 16.03 -3.18 32.38
C SER A 899 17.25 -3.90 31.81
N PHE A 900 17.05 -4.59 30.69
CA PHE A 900 18.14 -5.20 29.91
C PHE A 900 18.54 -4.38 28.68
N ALA A 901 18.02 -3.15 28.57
CA ALA A 901 18.21 -2.33 27.37
C ALA A 901 19.66 -1.87 27.19
N LYS A 902 20.39 -1.61 28.30
CA LYS A 902 21.74 -1.02 28.25
C LYS A 902 22.81 -2.09 28.41
N ASN A 903 22.76 -2.86 29.49
CA ASN A 903 23.73 -3.91 29.79
C ASN A 903 23.76 -5.04 28.74
N MET A 904 22.66 -5.33 28.03
CA MET A 904 22.66 -6.28 26.90
C MET A 904 22.48 -5.60 25.54
N GLY A 905 22.44 -4.26 25.46
CA GLY A 905 22.16 -3.58 24.18
C GLY A 905 20.78 -3.88 23.56
N LEU A 906 19.86 -4.49 24.30
CA LEU A 906 18.53 -4.91 23.84
C LEU A 906 17.51 -3.76 23.89
N TYR A 907 17.91 -2.58 23.38
CA TYR A 907 17.11 -1.35 23.46
C TYR A 907 15.72 -1.50 22.83
N GLY A 908 15.68 -2.02 21.59
CA GLY A 908 14.47 -2.17 20.78
C GLY A 908 13.63 -3.40 21.13
N GLU A 909 14.24 -4.43 21.72
CA GLU A 909 13.57 -5.68 22.12
C GLU A 909 12.69 -5.51 23.37
N ARG A 910 12.87 -4.40 24.10
CA ARG A 910 12.07 -4.02 25.27
C ARG A 910 12.04 -5.09 26.37
N VAL A 911 13.20 -5.64 26.71
CA VAL A 911 13.35 -6.68 27.74
C VAL A 911 13.56 -6.07 29.13
N GLY A 912 12.84 -6.57 30.13
CA GLY A 912 12.89 -6.13 31.53
C GLY A 912 12.11 -7.05 32.46
N ALA A 913 12.20 -6.78 33.77
CA ALA A 913 11.44 -7.48 34.79
C ALA A 913 10.96 -6.51 35.87
N PHE A 914 9.76 -6.76 36.41
CA PHE A 914 9.28 -6.18 37.65
C PHE A 914 9.26 -7.27 38.72
N SER A 915 9.82 -6.98 39.89
CA SER A 915 9.78 -7.88 41.03
C SER A 915 9.41 -7.16 42.32
N ILE A 916 8.74 -7.87 43.21
CA ILE A 916 8.39 -7.41 44.55
C ILE A 916 8.68 -8.52 45.57
N VAL A 917 9.38 -8.16 46.64
CA VAL A 917 9.71 -9.06 47.75
C VAL A 917 8.51 -9.12 48.70
N ALA A 918 7.96 -10.32 48.91
CA ALA A 918 6.91 -10.57 49.90
C ALA A 918 7.49 -10.87 51.28
N GLU A 919 6.70 -10.74 52.33
CA GLU A 919 7.07 -11.19 53.68
C GLU A 919 7.24 -12.71 53.74
N ASP A 920 6.33 -13.46 53.09
CA ASP A 920 6.32 -14.92 53.10
C ASP A 920 5.79 -15.52 51.78
N ALA A 921 5.80 -16.86 51.69
CA ALA A 921 5.34 -17.58 50.51
C ALA A 921 3.83 -17.45 50.24
N ALA A 922 3.00 -17.23 51.27
CA ALA A 922 1.57 -17.04 51.11
C ALA A 922 1.26 -15.65 50.54
N GLU A 923 1.95 -14.62 51.03
CA GLU A 923 1.89 -13.28 50.48
C GLU A 923 2.42 -13.25 49.04
N ARG A 924 3.55 -13.91 48.75
CA ARG A 924 4.06 -14.02 47.38
C ARG A 924 2.99 -14.51 46.40
N LYS A 925 2.22 -15.54 46.75
CA LYS A 925 1.12 -16.06 45.90
C LYS A 925 0.05 -15.00 45.64
N ARG A 926 -0.32 -14.22 46.66
CA ARG A 926 -1.27 -13.10 46.52
C ARG A 926 -0.69 -12.02 45.60
N LEU A 927 0.56 -11.59 45.83
CA LEU A 927 1.23 -10.60 44.99
C LEU A 927 1.30 -11.05 43.52
N ASP A 928 1.74 -12.27 43.26
CA ASP A 928 1.85 -12.84 41.91
C ASP A 928 0.49 -12.86 41.17
N SER A 929 -0.57 -13.31 41.84
CA SER A 929 -1.93 -13.29 41.27
C SER A 929 -2.41 -11.88 40.92
N GLN A 930 -2.17 -10.89 41.79
CA GLN A 930 -2.57 -9.50 41.55
C GLN A 930 -1.75 -8.84 40.45
N VAL A 931 -0.46 -9.16 40.37
CA VAL A 931 0.41 -8.72 39.26
C VAL A 931 -0.08 -9.31 37.94
N LYS A 932 -0.48 -10.58 37.89
CA LYS A 932 -1.08 -11.19 36.68
C LYS A 932 -2.38 -10.50 36.27
N ILE A 933 -3.27 -10.21 37.22
CA ILE A 933 -4.52 -9.46 37.00
C ILE A 933 -4.23 -8.05 36.47
N LEU A 934 -3.16 -7.42 36.94
CA LEU A 934 -2.75 -6.09 36.51
C LEU A 934 -2.12 -6.10 35.11
N VAL A 935 -1.26 -7.08 34.80
CA VAL A 935 -0.56 -7.20 33.51
C VAL A 935 -1.51 -7.55 32.37
N ARG A 936 -2.48 -8.45 32.61
CA ARG A 936 -3.40 -8.94 31.57
C ARG A 936 -4.14 -7.83 30.80
N PRO A 937 -4.73 -6.80 31.43
CA PRO A 937 -5.37 -5.69 30.71
C PRO A 937 -4.38 -4.62 30.22
N LEU A 938 -3.13 -4.60 30.70
CA LEU A 938 -2.12 -3.66 30.20
C LEU A 938 -1.60 -4.09 28.83
N TYR A 939 -1.22 -5.37 28.68
CA TYR A 939 -0.66 -5.89 27.43
C TYR A 939 -0.81 -7.41 27.28
N SER A 940 -1.71 -8.06 28.04
CA SER A 940 -1.94 -9.52 28.05
C SER A 940 -0.77 -10.37 28.55
N ASN A 941 0.30 -10.47 27.77
CA ASN A 941 1.55 -11.17 28.10
C ASN A 941 2.73 -10.50 27.36
N PRO A 942 3.96 -10.57 27.89
CA PRO A 942 5.09 -9.83 27.35
C PRO A 942 5.73 -10.53 26.12
N PRO A 943 6.48 -9.80 25.27
CA PRO A 943 7.09 -10.35 24.05
C PRO A 943 8.18 -11.40 24.35
N VAL A 944 8.24 -12.48 23.58
CA VAL A 944 9.11 -13.63 23.89
C VAL A 944 10.55 -13.53 23.38
N HIS A 945 10.81 -12.79 22.30
CA HIS A 945 12.08 -12.92 21.58
C HIS A 945 13.28 -12.41 22.38
N GLY A 946 13.29 -11.14 22.78
CA GLY A 946 14.36 -10.59 23.62
C GLY A 946 14.49 -11.29 24.98
N ALA A 947 13.39 -11.77 25.57
CA ALA A 947 13.46 -12.54 26.81
C ALA A 947 14.14 -13.90 26.63
N ARG A 948 13.92 -14.58 25.49
CA ARG A 948 14.64 -15.82 25.14
C ARG A 948 16.13 -15.55 24.90
N ILE A 949 16.50 -14.43 24.27
CA ILE A 949 17.90 -14.02 24.09
C ILE A 949 18.57 -13.78 25.46
N ALA A 950 17.97 -12.93 26.30
CA ALA A 950 18.49 -12.66 27.63
C ALA A 950 18.55 -13.92 28.51
N SER A 951 17.54 -14.79 28.42
CA SER A 951 17.53 -16.09 29.11
C SER A 951 18.64 -17.01 28.61
N ALA A 952 18.89 -17.08 27.30
CA ALA A 952 19.99 -17.87 26.75
C ALA A 952 21.34 -17.35 27.22
N ILE A 953 21.55 -16.04 27.29
CA ILE A 953 22.80 -15.46 27.82
C ILE A 953 22.97 -15.76 29.31
N LEU A 954 21.92 -15.59 30.11
CA LEU A 954 22.04 -15.72 31.57
C LEU A 954 22.12 -17.17 32.05
N ASN A 955 21.56 -18.13 31.31
CA ASN A 955 21.52 -19.54 31.72
C ASN A 955 22.60 -20.41 31.03
N ASP A 956 23.33 -19.89 30.06
CA ASP A 956 24.47 -20.56 29.43
C ASP A 956 25.77 -19.97 30.01
N ALA A 957 26.56 -20.78 30.70
CA ALA A 957 27.75 -20.31 31.43
C ALA A 957 28.77 -19.61 30.52
N ALA A 958 28.96 -20.11 29.29
CA ALA A 958 29.91 -19.53 28.34
C ALA A 958 29.41 -18.19 27.80
N LEU A 959 28.14 -18.11 27.41
CA LEU A 959 27.53 -16.85 26.98
C LEU A 959 27.46 -15.83 28.12
N ASN A 960 27.21 -16.28 29.35
CA ASN A 960 27.18 -15.41 30.53
C ASN A 960 28.56 -14.80 30.78
N GLN A 961 29.61 -15.63 30.80
CA GLN A 961 30.99 -15.15 30.98
C GLN A 961 31.41 -14.19 29.86
N GLN A 962 31.05 -14.49 28.61
CA GLN A 962 31.29 -13.61 27.48
C GLN A 962 30.57 -12.26 27.66
N TRP A 963 29.28 -12.29 28.02
CA TRP A 963 28.49 -11.08 28.27
C TRP A 963 29.07 -10.23 29.42
N LEU A 964 29.50 -10.84 30.52
CA LEU A 964 30.15 -10.14 31.64
C LEU A 964 31.42 -9.42 31.18
N GLY A 965 32.26 -10.08 30.36
CA GLY A 965 33.44 -9.46 29.76
C GLY A 965 33.10 -8.30 28.82
N GLU A 966 32.07 -8.45 27.99
CA GLU A 966 31.60 -7.40 27.08
C GLU A 966 31.04 -6.19 27.82
N VAL A 967 30.23 -6.41 28.88
CA VAL A 967 29.70 -5.35 29.74
C VAL A 967 30.80 -4.59 30.44
N LYS A 968 31.79 -5.30 31.00
CA LYS A 968 32.98 -4.68 31.57
C LYS A 968 33.71 -3.83 30.53
N GLY A 969 33.95 -4.36 29.32
CA GLY A 969 34.59 -3.61 28.24
C GLY A 969 33.83 -2.34 27.84
N MET A 970 32.49 -2.38 27.83
CA MET A 970 31.68 -1.19 27.58
C MET A 970 31.83 -0.14 28.69
N ALA A 971 31.85 -0.56 29.96
CA ALA A 971 32.06 0.31 31.11
C ALA A 971 33.47 0.91 31.12
N ASP A 972 34.50 0.08 30.90
CA ASP A 972 35.90 0.51 30.82
C ASP A 972 36.06 1.60 29.75
N ARG A 973 35.45 1.43 28.56
CA ARG A 973 35.50 2.46 27.51
C ARG A 973 34.91 3.79 27.97
N ILE A 974 33.78 3.76 28.67
CA ILE A 974 33.14 4.98 29.20
C ILE A 974 34.05 5.67 30.21
N ILE A 975 34.68 4.91 31.10
CA ILE A 975 35.65 5.41 32.07
C ILE A 975 36.84 6.04 31.34
N THR A 976 37.38 5.38 30.30
CA THR A 976 38.44 5.94 29.46
C THR A 976 38.02 7.23 28.78
N MET A 977 36.82 7.31 28.20
CA MET A 977 36.34 8.53 27.54
C MET A 977 36.15 9.70 28.52
N ARG A 978 35.77 9.43 29.79
CA ARG A 978 35.73 10.45 30.85
C ARG A 978 37.13 10.99 31.16
N ALA A 979 38.08 10.09 31.38
CA ALA A 979 39.47 10.45 31.67
C ALA A 979 40.08 11.27 30.52
N LEU A 980 39.91 10.82 29.27
CA LEU A 980 40.41 11.54 28.10
C LEU A 980 39.75 12.90 27.89
N LEU A 981 38.45 13.05 28.18
CA LEU A 981 37.79 14.36 28.08
C LEU A 981 38.39 15.34 29.09
N LYS A 982 38.55 14.92 30.35
CA LYS A 982 39.18 15.72 31.40
C LYS A 982 40.62 16.09 31.03
N GLU A 983 41.43 15.10 30.65
CA GLU A 983 42.83 15.28 30.29
C GLU A 983 43.01 16.26 29.12
N ASN A 984 42.16 16.16 28.08
CA ASN A 984 42.23 17.08 26.95
C ASN A 984 41.82 18.52 27.33
N LEU A 985 40.85 18.70 28.23
CA LEU A 985 40.48 20.02 28.74
C LEU A 985 41.63 20.63 29.56
N GLU A 986 42.29 19.85 30.41
CA GLU A 986 43.46 20.28 31.18
C GLU A 986 44.64 20.64 30.26
N LYS A 987 44.90 19.83 29.22
CA LYS A 987 45.94 20.10 28.21
C LYS A 987 45.70 21.38 27.41
N LEU A 988 44.44 21.77 27.21
CA LEU A 988 44.09 23.05 26.57
C LEU A 988 44.28 24.26 27.50
N GLY A 989 44.63 24.06 28.77
CA GLY A 989 44.83 25.12 29.75
C GLY A 989 43.54 25.61 30.39
N SER A 990 42.53 24.74 30.50
CA SER A 990 41.29 25.01 31.24
C SER A 990 41.56 25.42 32.69
N ALA A 991 41.01 26.55 33.12
CA ALA A 991 41.07 27.01 34.51
C ALA A 991 39.92 26.44 35.35
N HIS A 992 38.87 25.92 34.70
CA HIS A 992 37.76 25.23 35.37
C HIS A 992 38.17 23.83 35.87
N ASP A 993 37.72 23.44 37.07
CA ASP A 993 37.88 22.08 37.59
C ASP A 993 36.89 21.13 36.91
N TRP A 994 37.42 20.12 36.22
CA TRP A 994 36.64 19.09 35.51
C TRP A 994 36.64 17.72 36.22
N SER A 995 37.06 17.66 37.49
CA SER A 995 37.17 16.40 38.24
C SER A 995 35.85 15.65 38.38
N HIS A 996 34.72 16.35 38.32
CA HIS A 996 33.38 15.75 38.32
C HIS A 996 33.11 14.85 37.12
N ILE A 997 33.75 15.08 35.97
CA ILE A 997 33.61 14.21 34.78
C ILE A 997 34.07 12.79 35.09
N THR A 998 35.12 12.64 35.89
CA THR A 998 35.71 11.35 36.28
C THR A 998 35.11 10.74 37.54
N SER A 999 34.57 11.54 38.46
CA SER A 999 33.89 11.01 39.66
C SER A 999 32.45 10.57 39.41
N GLN A 1000 31.80 11.12 38.37
CA GLN A 1000 30.48 10.67 37.91
C GLN A 1000 30.58 9.32 37.16
N ILE A 1001 29.54 8.50 37.32
CA ILE A 1001 29.47 7.10 36.94
C ILE A 1001 28.44 6.90 35.80
N GLY A 1002 28.68 5.88 34.96
CA GLY A 1002 27.72 5.41 33.97
C GLY A 1002 27.67 6.23 32.68
N MET A 1003 26.53 6.19 31.97
CA MET A 1003 26.41 6.74 30.60
C MET A 1003 26.41 8.26 30.49
N PHE A 1004 26.14 8.96 31.57
CA PHE A 1004 25.86 10.40 31.54
C PHE A 1004 26.77 11.17 32.50
N ALA A 1005 27.09 12.39 32.12
CA ALA A 1005 27.78 13.33 32.98
C ALA A 1005 27.06 14.68 32.95
N TYR A 1006 26.96 15.36 34.08
CA TYR A 1006 26.60 16.78 34.12
C TYR A 1006 27.85 17.60 33.99
N THR A 1007 27.97 18.36 32.90
CA THR A 1007 29.14 19.19 32.62
C THR A 1007 29.24 20.41 33.53
N GLY A 1008 28.12 20.88 34.09
CA GLY A 1008 28.05 22.17 34.79
C GLY A 1008 27.99 23.38 33.84
N LEU A 1009 27.83 23.16 32.53
CA LEU A 1009 27.57 24.22 31.56
C LEU A 1009 26.15 24.78 31.73
N THR A 1010 25.98 26.09 31.57
CA THR A 1010 24.67 26.73 31.61
C THR A 1010 23.85 26.41 30.35
N PRO A 1011 22.51 26.58 30.36
CA PRO A 1011 21.69 26.39 29.16
C PRO A 1011 22.16 27.22 27.96
N GLU A 1012 22.64 28.44 28.20
CA GLU A 1012 23.17 29.33 27.17
C GLU A 1012 24.46 28.78 26.59
N GLN A 1013 25.37 28.28 27.44
CA GLN A 1013 26.60 27.61 27.02
C GLN A 1013 26.32 26.34 26.20
N MET A 1014 25.30 25.56 26.59
CA MET A 1014 24.86 24.39 25.83
C MET A 1014 24.26 24.77 24.47
N ASP A 1015 23.51 25.88 24.40
CA ASP A 1015 23.00 26.40 23.13
C ASP A 1015 24.14 26.88 22.22
N THR A 1016 25.18 27.51 22.77
CA THR A 1016 26.40 27.90 22.03
C THR A 1016 27.14 26.68 21.49
N LEU A 1017 27.33 25.63 22.30
CA LEU A 1017 27.92 24.36 21.85
C LEU A 1017 27.16 23.76 20.65
N ALA A 1018 25.83 23.79 20.68
CA ALA A 1018 25.01 23.27 19.60
C ALA A 1018 25.08 24.14 18.32
N LYS A 1019 25.03 25.47 18.46
CA LYS A 1019 24.97 26.40 17.33
C LYS A 1019 26.32 26.64 16.66
N GLU A 1020 27.38 26.82 17.43
CA GLU A 1020 28.69 27.25 16.94
C GLU A 1020 29.67 26.10 16.75
N HIS A 1021 29.46 25.00 17.47
CA HIS A 1021 30.37 23.85 17.47
C HIS A 1021 29.72 22.54 17.03
N SER A 1022 28.43 22.54 16.65
CA SER A 1022 27.71 21.33 16.23
C SER A 1022 27.81 20.19 17.26
N VAL A 1023 27.82 20.52 18.56
CA VAL A 1023 27.82 19.57 19.68
C VAL A 1023 26.45 19.58 20.33
N TYR A 1024 25.69 18.51 20.13
CA TYR A 1024 24.29 18.42 20.52
C TYR A 1024 24.11 17.63 21.82
N ALA A 1025 23.65 18.29 22.88
CA ALA A 1025 23.34 17.72 24.19
C ALA A 1025 22.09 18.38 24.80
N THR A 1026 21.65 17.94 25.97
CA THR A 1026 20.48 18.55 26.63
C THR A 1026 20.86 19.90 27.24
N ARG A 1027 19.90 20.84 27.25
CA ARG A 1027 20.11 22.21 27.74
C ARG A 1027 20.44 22.30 29.23
N ASP A 1028 20.21 21.24 30.00
CA ASP A 1028 20.54 21.18 31.43
C ASP A 1028 22.00 20.76 31.71
N GLY A 1029 22.84 20.69 30.68
CA GLY A 1029 24.26 20.39 30.83
C GLY A 1029 24.60 18.89 30.84
N ARG A 1030 23.61 18.00 30.70
CA ARG A 1030 23.85 16.55 30.62
C ARG A 1030 24.40 16.16 29.25
N ILE A 1031 25.55 15.49 29.25
CA ILE A 1031 26.13 14.82 28.08
C ILE A 1031 26.06 13.31 28.22
N SER A 1032 25.88 12.60 27.11
CA SER A 1032 26.10 11.16 27.04
C SER A 1032 27.56 10.86 26.71
N VAL A 1033 28.31 10.39 27.70
CA VAL A 1033 29.69 9.95 27.54
C VAL A 1033 29.79 8.79 26.55
N ALA A 1034 28.73 8.00 26.41
CA ALA A 1034 28.67 6.93 25.43
C ALA A 1034 28.73 7.41 23.96
N GLY A 1035 28.47 8.70 23.68
CA GLY A 1035 28.67 9.30 22.36
C GLY A 1035 30.09 9.82 22.10
N ILE A 1036 30.97 9.77 23.11
CA ILE A 1036 32.37 10.18 23.00
C ILE A 1036 33.18 9.00 22.47
N THR A 1037 34.10 9.29 21.55
CA THR A 1037 34.99 8.34 20.87
C THR A 1037 36.42 8.87 20.89
N SER A 1038 37.40 7.98 20.72
CA SER A 1038 38.80 8.37 20.56
C SER A 1038 39.00 9.41 19.44
N GLY A 1039 38.21 9.33 18.37
CA GLY A 1039 38.26 10.25 17.24
C GLY A 1039 37.56 11.60 17.44
N ASN A 1040 36.70 11.76 18.45
CA ASN A 1040 35.97 13.02 18.67
C ASN A 1040 36.26 13.72 20.01
N VAL A 1041 36.90 13.04 20.98
CA VAL A 1041 37.10 13.56 22.34
C VAL A 1041 37.96 14.83 22.37
N GLY A 1042 39.00 14.92 21.51
CA GLY A 1042 39.82 16.13 21.39
C GLY A 1042 39.02 17.33 20.89
N ARG A 1043 38.27 17.16 19.80
CA ARG A 1043 37.38 18.21 19.25
C ARG A 1043 36.30 18.62 20.26
N LEU A 1044 35.75 17.66 21.00
CA LEU A 1044 34.78 17.94 22.05
C LEU A 1044 35.40 18.80 23.15
N ALA A 1045 36.61 18.46 23.61
CA ALA A 1045 37.33 19.25 24.60
C ALA A 1045 37.61 20.67 24.08
N GLU A 1046 38.05 20.84 22.82
CA GLU A 1046 38.25 22.16 22.20
C GLU A 1046 36.95 22.98 22.15
N ALA A 1047 35.83 22.36 21.80
CA ALA A 1047 34.53 23.03 21.76
C ALA A 1047 34.07 23.46 23.16
N ILE A 1048 34.23 22.59 24.17
CA ILE A 1048 33.91 22.92 25.56
C ILE A 1048 34.82 24.02 26.08
N TYR A 1049 36.13 23.94 25.85
CA TYR A 1049 37.10 24.96 26.28
C TYR A 1049 36.81 26.34 25.68
N LYS A 1050 36.43 26.41 24.39
CA LYS A 1050 36.02 27.67 23.76
C LYS A 1050 34.78 28.32 24.39
N VAL A 1051 33.90 27.51 24.97
CA VAL A 1051 32.65 27.97 25.61
C VAL A 1051 32.84 28.23 27.11
N LYS A 1052 33.64 27.40 27.79
CA LYS A 1052 33.93 27.45 29.22
C LYS A 1052 35.30 26.82 29.46
N GLY A 1053 36.34 27.63 29.34
CA GLY A 1053 37.72 27.28 29.66
C GLY A 1053 38.02 27.48 31.14
#